data_AF-A0A1M7Z581-F1
#
_entry.id   AF-A0A1M7Z581-F1
#
_cell.length_a   1.000
_cell.length_b   1.000
_cell.length_c   1.000
_cell.angle_alpha   90.00
_cell.angle_beta   90.00
_cell.angle_gamma   90.00
#
_symmetry.space_group_name_H-M   'P 1'
#
loop_
_entity.id
_entity.type
_entity.pdbx_description
1 polymer ?
#
loop_
_entity_poly.entity_id
_entity_poly.type
_entity_poly.pdbx_seq_one_letter_code
_entity_poly.pdbx_strand_id
1 'polypeptide(L)'
;MSKYNKSGFRGFIVLAFLTLLFACKKEQSFLSMTEPRRVEILVLGHESEHHNSEKLMMYLETPLFQKGINLTYTTDPNDLNPGTLANYDGLMIYANHDQISPDQESALKDYVQGGKALIPIHSASFCFQNSDWYISAVGGQFSTHGVGDFTVDIIDAEHPIMDGIEEFETWDETYVHSKVNPDMHVLMERVEGDHKEPYTWTRDEGEGRVFYTAYGHNEKTWEKEEFQQLVANGILWAVGDKVNELLTAYNIPTPTFEDAEIPNYEKRDPAPRFQHPLSPEESMKLVQVPVGFELELFASEPMIINPIAMTWDERGRLFVIETTDYPNEIRKEGGDDKIKILEDTDGDGKADKVTIFAEGLNIPTSIMAVNGGVLISMAPDFVFLKDTDGDDKADVKEVVMTGWGKSDTHAGPSNLKYGFDNKVWGVLGYSGFNGEVSGQRHSFGQGVYRFEPSGENLEYLGNTSNNTWGLGFTEDFETFISTANGQHSVYYSMANKYIKRPIYQGSANTVHGIDTHYDMPHLTPFLRQVDWHGSYTAAAGHNFYTARSFPESYWNKIAFVAEPTGRVLHNAQINANGSGYTEKNKFNILASSDEWFSPVHAEVGPDGALWVADWYNFIIQHNPTPRGWENGEGNAYINPMRDRQHGRIYRVVYKGGTPSKTFDLKDASNSELIEALKSENMFWRLTAQRLIVENKNTEVLSDLYKIISDQSTDEIGINGPAINALWALHGLGQLDGSNREADMIVEKALKHPSAGVRKNALRVLPPTQETLKAILGSGILEDKDLHTRKYAFLTLSEMPFSEDASKELVKAAANAENADDPYLPQAVFAAVLAHPTEFVDLDPAFDKEEELTLTEKIARGLVSEQYPLDQRNSILFPPDARGKEISIRMMISKADDPLEGVLVAQGNNTNGYSLYVMDDKLYFAVAQNEKQTIISSPKGLPEELFTIDATLVEDGSMTLKIDGAEVAKGKTAGLFTEELTPSRVRAGTNDSRYVVGKYEGTWWFNGRLSNKSTLGLKKPGSGMTSGSEDTSASNANGTSMVKIAVVPHEMKFNKSTFTVKAGSQVTIDVENPDFMQHNLVIGKKGTMEIIGKAADELARDPKGAEQNYVPNIPEVIAATALVDPEGVETIVFTAPTEPGEYPFVCTVPGHWRIMFGTMIVE
;
A
#
# COMPACT_ATOMS: atom_id res chain seq x y z
N MET A 1 -4.87 -38.14 -64.97
CA MET A 1 -4.28 -39.46 -64.62
C MET A 1 -2.81 -39.29 -64.33
N SER A 2 -2.40 -39.67 -63.12
CA SER A 2 -1.05 -39.98 -62.61
C SER A 2 0.17 -39.18 -63.12
N LYS A 3 0.75 -38.35 -62.24
CA LYS A 3 2.15 -37.92 -62.30
C LYS A 3 2.77 -38.12 -60.92
N TYR A 4 3.79 -38.98 -60.84
CA TYR A 4 4.63 -39.16 -59.67
C TYR A 4 6.11 -39.13 -60.05
N ASN A 5 6.90 -38.68 -59.07
CA ASN A 5 8.32 -38.90 -58.84
C ASN A 5 9.36 -38.09 -59.64
N LYS A 6 9.80 -36.99 -59.00
CA LYS A 6 11.21 -36.68 -58.69
C LYS A 6 11.30 -35.40 -57.81
N SER A 7 11.03 -35.49 -56.51
CA SER A 7 11.33 -34.40 -55.56
C SER A 7 11.73 -34.83 -54.14
N GLY A 8 11.68 -36.13 -53.80
CA GLY A 8 11.80 -36.61 -52.42
C GLY A 8 13.19 -36.57 -51.77
N PHE A 9 14.27 -36.21 -52.47
CA PHE A 9 15.63 -36.31 -51.91
C PHE A 9 16.31 -34.97 -51.60
N ARG A 10 15.74 -33.83 -52.03
CA ARG A 10 16.26 -32.49 -51.67
C ARG A 10 15.48 -31.83 -50.51
N GLY A 11 14.26 -32.28 -50.23
CA GLY A 11 13.47 -31.79 -49.09
C GLY A 11 13.98 -32.27 -47.73
N PHE A 12 14.55 -33.47 -47.65
CA PHE A 12 15.00 -34.06 -46.37
C PHE A 12 16.29 -33.43 -45.82
N ILE A 13 17.19 -32.92 -46.69
CA ILE A 13 18.44 -32.29 -46.26
C ILE A 13 18.23 -30.83 -45.83
N VAL A 14 17.25 -30.14 -46.43
CA VAL A 14 16.90 -28.75 -46.05
C VAL A 14 16.04 -28.73 -44.78
N LEU A 15 15.18 -29.73 -44.56
CA LEU A 15 14.41 -29.84 -43.31
C LEU A 15 15.30 -30.23 -42.12
N ALA A 16 16.31 -31.10 -42.33
CA ALA A 16 17.27 -31.45 -41.29
C ALA A 16 18.20 -30.29 -40.88
N PHE A 17 18.55 -29.40 -41.82
CA PHE A 17 19.32 -28.19 -41.52
C PHE A 17 18.48 -27.08 -40.86
N LEU A 18 17.17 -27.02 -41.13
CA LEU A 18 16.27 -26.09 -40.43
C LEU A 18 15.90 -26.57 -39.02
N THR A 19 15.82 -27.87 -38.76
CA THR A 19 15.63 -28.41 -37.41
C THR A 19 16.91 -28.39 -36.56
N LEU A 20 18.09 -28.32 -37.17
CA LEU A 20 19.37 -28.12 -36.46
C LEU A 20 19.66 -26.64 -36.12
N LEU A 21 18.94 -25.69 -36.72
CA LEU A 21 18.99 -24.27 -36.33
C LEU A 21 17.97 -23.90 -35.24
N PHE A 22 17.02 -24.79 -34.92
CA PHE A 22 16.14 -24.70 -33.75
C PHE A 22 16.64 -25.53 -32.56
N ALA A 23 17.79 -26.19 -32.69
CA ALA A 23 18.46 -26.86 -31.57
C ALA A 23 19.54 -25.93 -31.00
N CYS A 24 19.36 -25.54 -29.74
CA CYS A 24 20.26 -24.69 -28.95
C CYS A 24 20.44 -23.23 -29.44
N LYS A 25 19.40 -22.40 -29.28
CA LYS A 25 19.69 -21.09 -28.68
C LYS A 25 20.16 -21.43 -27.26
N LYS A 26 21.48 -21.44 -27.04
CA LYS A 26 22.02 -21.43 -25.68
C LYS A 26 21.43 -20.16 -25.05
N GLU A 27 20.52 -20.32 -24.11
CA GLU A 27 19.97 -19.17 -23.37
C GLU A 27 21.17 -18.46 -22.73
N GLN A 28 21.34 -17.20 -23.10
CA GLN A 28 22.54 -16.44 -22.76
C GLN A 28 22.38 -15.94 -21.33
N SER A 29 23.27 -16.38 -20.44
CA SER A 29 23.33 -15.89 -19.07
C SER A 29 23.68 -14.40 -19.03
N PHE A 30 23.07 -13.66 -18.09
CA PHE A 30 23.45 -12.28 -17.77
C PHE A 30 24.73 -12.19 -16.93
N LEU A 31 25.21 -13.30 -16.35
CA LEU A 31 26.40 -13.31 -15.51
C LEU A 31 27.68 -13.28 -16.36
N SER A 32 28.56 -12.32 -16.05
CA SER A 32 29.91 -12.33 -16.60
C SER A 32 30.78 -13.38 -15.89
N MET A 33 31.54 -14.16 -16.65
CA MET A 33 32.58 -15.05 -16.11
C MET A 33 33.99 -14.47 -16.23
N THR A 34 34.10 -13.23 -16.72
CA THR A 34 35.38 -12.54 -16.97
C THR A 34 35.48 -11.20 -16.26
N GLU A 35 34.37 -10.52 -16.03
CA GLU A 35 34.33 -9.21 -15.39
C GLU A 35 34.10 -9.34 -13.87
N PRO A 36 34.73 -8.47 -13.06
CA PRO A 36 34.49 -8.43 -11.62
C PRO A 36 33.01 -8.22 -11.27
N ARG A 37 32.48 -9.00 -10.32
CA ARG A 37 31.07 -8.93 -9.88
C ARG A 37 30.85 -9.60 -8.52
N ARG A 38 29.70 -9.35 -7.91
CA ARG A 38 29.19 -10.06 -6.72
C ARG A 38 28.75 -11.49 -7.06
N VAL A 39 28.58 -12.33 -6.03
CA VAL A 39 28.00 -13.67 -6.12
C VAL A 39 26.48 -13.54 -6.19
N GLU A 40 25.84 -14.25 -7.12
CA GLU A 40 24.38 -14.17 -7.32
C GLU A 40 23.71 -15.50 -6.95
N ILE A 41 22.82 -15.49 -5.95
CA ILE A 41 22.12 -16.68 -5.45
C ILE A 41 20.61 -16.52 -5.64
N LEU A 42 20.00 -17.50 -6.32
CA LEU A 42 18.55 -17.64 -6.33
C LEU A 42 18.11 -18.36 -5.05
N VAL A 43 17.14 -17.80 -4.34
CA VAL A 43 16.53 -18.38 -3.14
C VAL A 43 15.12 -18.85 -3.49
N LEU A 44 14.90 -20.16 -3.46
CA LEU A 44 13.57 -20.76 -3.60
C LEU A 44 12.96 -20.95 -2.21
N GLY A 45 11.96 -20.11 -1.91
CA GLY A 45 11.08 -20.20 -0.75
C GLY A 45 9.72 -20.83 -1.07
N HIS A 46 8.74 -20.58 -0.21
CA HIS A 46 7.34 -21.01 -0.39
C HIS A 46 6.35 -20.03 0.25
N GLU A 47 5.06 -20.15 -0.08
CA GLU A 47 3.97 -19.34 0.50
C GLU A 47 3.40 -20.04 1.75
N SER A 48 4.24 -20.24 2.77
CA SER A 48 3.85 -20.87 4.03
C SER A 48 4.34 -20.06 5.22
N GLU A 49 3.46 -19.84 6.19
CA GLU A 49 3.81 -19.23 7.48
C GLU A 49 4.62 -20.18 8.37
N HIS A 50 4.52 -21.50 8.14
CA HIS A 50 5.42 -22.49 8.71
C HIS A 50 6.71 -22.51 7.88
N HIS A 51 7.85 -22.15 8.49
CA HIS A 51 9.09 -21.80 7.77
C HIS A 51 8.90 -20.60 6.84
N ASN A 52 8.43 -19.46 7.37
CA ASN A 52 8.19 -18.26 6.57
C ASN A 52 9.49 -17.73 5.94
N SER A 53 9.76 -18.19 4.72
CA SER A 53 11.00 -17.95 3.99
C SER A 53 11.18 -16.48 3.65
N GLU A 54 10.09 -15.76 3.39
CA GLU A 54 10.11 -14.33 3.08
C GLU A 54 10.58 -13.49 4.28
N LYS A 55 10.10 -13.82 5.49
CA LYS A 55 10.53 -13.13 6.71
C LYS A 55 11.96 -13.51 7.10
N LEU A 56 12.27 -14.80 7.06
CA LEU A 56 13.55 -15.31 7.58
C LEU A 56 14.73 -14.89 6.70
N MET A 57 14.56 -14.82 5.37
CA MET A 57 15.66 -14.44 4.49
C MET A 57 16.22 -13.05 4.74
N MET A 58 15.44 -12.11 5.31
CA MET A 58 15.89 -10.76 5.62
C MET A 58 17.06 -10.75 6.63
N TYR A 59 17.12 -11.76 7.52
CA TYR A 59 18.24 -11.93 8.45
C TYR A 59 19.56 -12.34 7.77
N LEU A 60 19.49 -12.88 6.55
CA LEU A 60 20.68 -13.20 5.76
C LEU A 60 21.05 -12.10 4.78
N GLU A 61 20.08 -11.37 4.21
CA GLU A 61 20.34 -10.39 3.14
C GLU A 61 21.42 -9.37 3.52
N THR A 62 21.27 -8.69 4.67
CA THR A 62 22.24 -7.68 5.12
C THR A 62 23.65 -8.26 5.36
N PRO A 63 23.86 -9.28 6.20
CA PRO A 63 25.21 -9.79 6.47
C PRO A 63 25.87 -10.46 5.26
N LEU A 64 25.10 -11.12 4.39
CA LEU A 64 25.64 -11.74 3.17
C LEU A 64 25.98 -10.69 2.11
N PHE A 65 25.18 -9.62 1.98
CA PHE A 65 25.46 -8.51 1.07
C PHE A 65 26.79 -7.83 1.41
N GLN A 66 27.10 -7.64 2.69
CA GLN A 66 28.39 -7.09 3.13
C GLN A 66 29.59 -7.98 2.72
N LYS A 67 29.35 -9.30 2.58
CA LYS A 67 30.36 -10.27 2.10
C LYS A 67 30.39 -10.41 0.58
N GLY A 68 29.57 -9.67 -0.15
CA GLY A 68 29.54 -9.69 -1.61
C GLY A 68 28.60 -10.71 -2.23
N ILE A 69 27.61 -11.20 -1.47
CA ILE A 69 26.62 -12.18 -1.91
C ILE A 69 25.27 -11.49 -2.03
N ASN A 70 24.68 -11.52 -3.21
CA ASN A 70 23.35 -11.03 -3.49
C ASN A 70 22.35 -12.20 -3.45
N LEU A 71 21.22 -11.99 -2.79
CA LEU A 71 20.11 -12.93 -2.75
C LEU A 71 18.95 -12.41 -3.61
N THR A 72 18.40 -13.27 -4.46
CA THR A 72 17.17 -13.00 -5.23
C THR A 72 16.11 -14.03 -4.85
N TYR A 73 14.94 -13.58 -4.39
CA TYR A 73 13.91 -14.46 -3.84
C TYR A 73 12.80 -14.80 -4.84
N THR A 74 12.37 -16.07 -4.81
CA THR A 74 11.17 -16.54 -5.50
C THR A 74 10.45 -17.61 -4.68
N THR A 75 9.14 -17.69 -4.84
CA THR A 75 8.31 -18.78 -4.30
C THR A 75 7.79 -19.71 -5.40
N ASP A 76 8.12 -19.43 -6.67
CA ASP A 76 7.59 -20.16 -7.83
C ASP A 76 8.58 -21.27 -8.29
N PRO A 77 8.24 -22.56 -8.12
CA PRO A 77 9.08 -23.65 -8.61
C PRO A 77 9.29 -23.65 -10.14
N ASN A 78 8.48 -22.91 -10.92
CA ASN A 78 8.69 -22.76 -12.35
C ASN A 78 9.98 -22.00 -12.68
N ASP A 79 10.57 -21.29 -11.72
CA ASP A 79 11.90 -20.70 -11.84
C ASP A 79 13.03 -21.75 -11.85
N LEU A 80 12.73 -23.01 -11.53
CA LEU A 80 13.65 -24.15 -11.74
C LEU A 80 13.67 -24.58 -13.21
N ASN A 81 14.09 -23.67 -14.09
CA ASN A 81 14.24 -23.90 -15.51
C ASN A 81 15.64 -23.43 -15.99
N PRO A 82 16.14 -23.92 -17.15
CA PRO A 82 17.49 -23.59 -17.61
C PRO A 82 17.73 -22.09 -17.79
N GLY A 83 16.72 -21.35 -18.26
CA GLY A 83 16.84 -19.92 -18.55
C GLY A 83 17.00 -19.08 -17.30
N THR A 84 16.21 -19.35 -16.27
CA THR A 84 16.32 -18.67 -14.97
C THR A 84 17.61 -19.10 -14.26
N LEU A 85 17.85 -20.42 -14.11
CA LEU A 85 18.99 -20.94 -13.35
C LEU A 85 20.35 -20.51 -13.93
N ALA A 86 20.47 -20.38 -15.26
CA ALA A 86 21.71 -19.92 -15.90
C ALA A 86 22.18 -18.52 -15.43
N ASN A 87 21.29 -17.73 -14.82
CA ASN A 87 21.57 -16.39 -14.32
C ASN A 87 22.07 -16.34 -12.87
N TYR A 88 22.31 -17.49 -12.23
CA TYR A 88 22.79 -17.54 -10.85
C TYR A 88 24.04 -18.43 -10.72
N ASP A 89 24.80 -18.23 -9.64
CA ASP A 89 25.96 -19.07 -9.28
C ASP A 89 25.55 -20.26 -8.41
N GLY A 90 24.45 -20.11 -7.67
CA GLY A 90 23.89 -21.15 -6.81
C GLY A 90 22.39 -21.02 -6.64
N LEU A 91 21.78 -22.13 -6.22
CA LEU A 91 20.39 -22.19 -5.77
C LEU A 91 20.38 -22.50 -4.27
N MET A 92 19.84 -21.59 -3.47
CA MET A 92 19.47 -21.84 -2.08
C MET A 92 18.01 -22.27 -2.03
N ILE A 93 17.72 -23.30 -1.23
CA ILE A 93 16.35 -23.77 -1.01
C ILE A 93 16.07 -23.69 0.48
N TYR A 94 14.96 -23.05 0.84
CA TYR A 94 14.37 -23.06 2.18
C TYR A 94 12.85 -23.08 2.03
N ALA A 95 12.31 -24.27 1.86
CA ALA A 95 10.91 -24.49 1.47
C ALA A 95 10.46 -25.91 1.82
N ASN A 96 9.16 -26.16 1.68
CA ASN A 96 8.51 -27.47 1.82
C ASN A 96 7.74 -27.86 0.53
N HIS A 97 8.34 -27.69 -0.65
CA HIS A 97 7.69 -28.11 -1.90
C HIS A 97 7.66 -29.64 -2.01
N ASP A 98 6.47 -30.25 -1.98
CA ASP A 98 6.35 -31.71 -1.98
C ASP A 98 6.88 -32.39 -3.24
N GLN A 99 6.67 -31.77 -4.41
CA GLN A 99 6.92 -32.37 -5.72
C GLN A 99 7.73 -31.47 -6.64
N ILE A 100 8.56 -32.09 -7.46
CA ILE A 100 9.23 -31.47 -8.61
C ILE A 100 8.76 -32.14 -9.91
N SER A 101 8.54 -31.37 -10.97
CA SER A 101 8.24 -31.93 -12.29
C SER A 101 9.51 -32.52 -12.94
N PRO A 102 9.38 -33.47 -13.88
CA PRO A 102 10.54 -34.06 -14.55
C PRO A 102 11.43 -33.03 -15.28
N ASP A 103 10.83 -31.98 -15.85
CA ASP A 103 11.58 -30.94 -16.56
C ASP A 103 12.35 -30.04 -15.58
N GLN A 104 11.74 -29.67 -14.45
CA GLN A 104 12.41 -28.94 -13.36
C GLN A 104 13.54 -29.76 -12.74
N GLU A 105 13.31 -31.05 -12.48
CA GLU A 105 14.33 -31.96 -11.96
C GLU A 105 15.51 -32.08 -12.92
N SER A 106 15.25 -32.23 -14.22
CA SER A 106 16.30 -32.28 -15.24
C SER A 106 17.09 -30.97 -15.28
N ALA A 107 16.41 -29.82 -15.24
CA ALA A 107 17.06 -28.51 -15.25
C ALA A 107 17.94 -28.29 -14.02
N LEU A 108 17.43 -28.59 -12.83
CA LEU A 108 18.16 -28.48 -11.57
C LEU A 108 19.36 -29.45 -11.54
N LYS A 109 19.17 -30.67 -12.04
CA LYS A 109 20.24 -31.67 -12.14
C LYS A 109 21.35 -31.23 -13.07
N ASP A 110 21.02 -30.80 -14.28
CA ASP A 110 22.00 -30.32 -15.25
C ASP A 110 22.73 -29.07 -14.73
N TYR A 111 22.01 -28.18 -14.04
CA TYR A 111 22.57 -27.00 -13.40
C TYR A 111 23.65 -27.35 -12.36
N VAL A 112 23.31 -28.21 -11.39
CA VAL A 112 24.24 -28.61 -10.32
C VAL A 112 25.37 -29.47 -10.89
N GLN A 113 25.08 -30.50 -11.67
CA GLN A 113 26.10 -31.38 -12.24
C GLN A 113 27.04 -30.65 -13.21
N GLY A 114 26.59 -29.52 -13.78
CA GLY A 114 27.39 -28.61 -14.62
C GLY A 114 28.27 -27.62 -13.85
N GLY A 115 28.40 -27.74 -12.53
CA GLY A 115 29.35 -26.95 -11.73
C GLY A 115 28.74 -25.84 -10.89
N LYS A 116 27.42 -25.75 -10.79
CA LYS A 116 26.74 -24.72 -10.00
C LYS A 116 26.40 -25.20 -8.59
N ALA A 117 26.25 -24.25 -7.67
CA ALA A 117 26.06 -24.56 -6.26
C ALA A 117 24.62 -24.96 -5.92
N LEU A 118 24.46 -25.91 -5.01
CA LEU A 118 23.20 -26.23 -4.35
C LEU A 118 23.35 -26.01 -2.84
N ILE A 119 22.48 -25.18 -2.27
CA ILE A 119 22.54 -24.73 -0.86
C ILE A 119 21.20 -25.03 -0.17
N PRO A 120 20.85 -26.29 0.13
CA PRO A 120 19.62 -26.59 0.83
C PRO A 120 19.79 -26.28 2.33
N ILE A 121 18.83 -25.58 2.92
CA ILE A 121 18.83 -25.20 4.33
C ILE A 121 17.63 -25.85 5.02
N HIS A 122 17.85 -26.47 6.18
CA HIS A 122 16.83 -26.97 7.09
C HIS A 122 15.76 -27.84 6.41
N SER A 123 14.60 -27.24 6.16
CA SER A 123 13.39 -27.83 5.58
C SER A 123 13.59 -28.35 4.15
N ALA A 124 14.60 -27.86 3.44
CA ALA A 124 14.90 -28.27 2.07
C ALA A 124 15.22 -29.77 1.93
N SER A 125 15.62 -30.45 3.01
CA SER A 125 15.78 -31.92 3.04
C SER A 125 14.45 -32.68 2.95
N PHE A 126 13.32 -31.99 3.05
CA PHE A 126 11.98 -32.54 2.87
C PHE A 126 11.32 -32.12 1.54
N CYS A 127 11.99 -31.28 0.73
CA CYS A 127 11.51 -30.92 -0.60
C CYS A 127 11.59 -32.10 -1.59
N PHE A 128 10.74 -32.04 -2.61
CA PHE A 128 10.80 -32.85 -3.83
C PHE A 128 10.91 -34.36 -3.56
N GLN A 129 10.03 -34.86 -2.67
CA GLN A 129 10.08 -36.23 -2.17
C GLN A 129 9.89 -37.29 -3.26
N ASN A 130 9.39 -36.88 -4.44
CA ASN A 130 9.25 -37.71 -5.62
C ASN A 130 10.54 -37.85 -6.46
N SER A 131 11.62 -37.14 -6.14
CA SER A 131 12.91 -37.22 -6.84
C SER A 131 13.97 -37.94 -5.99
N ASP A 132 14.29 -39.18 -6.37
CA ASP A 132 15.40 -39.93 -5.76
C ASP A 132 16.76 -39.23 -6.00
N TRP A 133 16.89 -38.54 -7.14
CA TRP A 133 18.10 -37.76 -7.43
C TRP A 133 18.24 -36.60 -6.45
N TYR A 134 17.21 -35.77 -6.26
CA TYR A 134 17.28 -34.62 -5.35
C TYR A 134 17.60 -35.05 -3.92
N ILE A 135 16.94 -36.10 -3.42
CA ILE A 135 17.21 -36.64 -2.07
C ILE A 135 18.68 -37.08 -1.94
N SER A 136 19.18 -37.82 -2.92
CA SER A 136 20.60 -38.21 -2.97
C SER A 136 21.50 -36.98 -3.09
N ALA A 137 21.03 -35.93 -3.77
CA ALA A 137 21.75 -34.71 -4.06
C ALA A 137 21.79 -33.71 -2.90
N VAL A 138 20.85 -33.73 -1.97
CA VAL A 138 20.95 -33.03 -0.68
C VAL A 138 21.86 -33.81 0.27
N GLY A 139 21.83 -35.14 0.20
CA GLY A 139 22.66 -36.04 1.00
C GLY A 139 21.94 -36.62 2.22
N GLY A 140 20.72 -36.17 2.52
CA GLY A 140 19.87 -36.73 3.57
C GLY A 140 18.43 -36.28 3.39
N GLN A 141 17.47 -37.14 3.76
CA GLN A 141 16.04 -36.82 3.74
C GLN A 141 15.54 -36.66 5.17
N PHE A 142 14.86 -35.56 5.48
CA PHE A 142 14.19 -35.38 6.77
C PHE A 142 13.32 -36.60 7.11
N SER A 143 13.37 -37.06 8.37
CA SER A 143 12.58 -38.18 8.86
C SER A 143 11.70 -37.78 10.05
N THR A 144 12.32 -37.26 11.11
CA THR A 144 11.65 -36.87 12.36
C THR A 144 12.42 -35.75 13.03
N HIS A 145 11.80 -35.08 14.00
CA HIS A 145 12.44 -34.05 14.80
C HIS A 145 11.86 -34.02 16.22
N GLY A 146 12.64 -33.50 17.15
CA GLY A 146 12.12 -32.85 18.35
C GLY A 146 12.32 -31.33 18.25
N VAL A 147 12.23 -30.64 19.39
CA VAL A 147 12.52 -29.20 19.51
C VAL A 147 13.25 -28.94 20.82
N GLY A 148 14.08 -27.91 20.85
CA GLY A 148 14.75 -27.47 22.07
C GLY A 148 15.99 -26.65 21.80
N ASP A 149 16.61 -26.15 22.87
CA ASP A 149 17.93 -25.56 22.84
C ASP A 149 18.99 -26.67 22.80
N PHE A 150 19.93 -26.57 21.85
CA PHE A 150 21.05 -27.49 21.75
C PHE A 150 22.26 -26.81 21.08
N THR A 151 23.41 -27.43 21.25
CA THR A 151 24.65 -27.14 20.54
C THR A 151 25.00 -28.35 19.67
N VAL A 152 25.64 -28.09 18.54
CA VAL A 152 26.13 -29.12 17.60
C VAL A 152 27.66 -29.05 17.60
N ASP A 153 28.31 -30.20 17.71
CA ASP A 153 29.77 -30.30 17.82
C ASP A 153 30.39 -30.07 16.43
N ILE A 154 31.44 -29.24 16.36
CA ILE A 154 32.25 -29.07 15.14
C ILE A 154 33.27 -30.21 15.09
N ILE A 155 33.13 -31.12 14.11
CA ILE A 155 34.01 -32.29 13.98
C ILE A 155 35.12 -32.12 12.93
N ASP A 156 34.99 -31.13 12.04
CA ASP A 156 36.03 -30.75 11.07
C ASP A 156 36.25 -29.23 11.05
N ALA A 157 36.94 -28.73 12.07
CA ALA A 157 37.26 -27.31 12.21
C ALA A 157 38.30 -26.80 11.19
N GLU A 158 38.99 -27.67 10.45
CA GLU A 158 39.98 -27.26 9.43
C GLU A 158 39.33 -26.96 8.07
N HIS A 159 38.06 -27.36 7.87
CA HIS A 159 37.35 -27.10 6.62
C HIS A 159 37.11 -25.59 6.41
N PRO A 160 37.29 -25.05 5.19
CA PRO A 160 37.12 -23.61 4.94
C PRO A 160 35.78 -23.02 5.36
N ILE A 161 34.72 -23.85 5.38
CA ILE A 161 33.39 -23.41 5.82
C ILE A 161 33.37 -23.03 7.31
N MET A 162 34.20 -23.68 8.13
CA MET A 162 34.26 -23.48 9.58
C MET A 162 35.14 -22.29 10.00
N ASP A 163 35.74 -21.57 9.06
CA ASP A 163 36.61 -20.43 9.37
C ASP A 163 35.83 -19.33 10.12
N GLY A 164 36.30 -19.02 11.33
CA GLY A 164 35.70 -18.02 12.22
C GLY A 164 34.40 -18.44 12.89
N ILE A 165 34.01 -19.73 12.84
CA ILE A 165 32.77 -20.24 13.45
C ILE A 165 33.10 -20.96 14.76
N GLU A 166 32.43 -20.56 15.83
CA GLU A 166 32.44 -21.27 17.11
C GLU A 166 31.14 -22.07 17.28
N GLU A 167 31.17 -23.09 18.14
CA GLU A 167 29.96 -23.81 18.54
C GLU A 167 29.01 -22.86 19.27
N PHE A 168 27.73 -22.85 18.86
CA PHE A 168 26.72 -21.95 19.43
C PHE A 168 25.47 -22.73 19.86
N GLU A 169 24.82 -22.24 20.92
CA GLU A 169 23.52 -22.73 21.35
C GLU A 169 22.40 -21.92 20.67
N THR A 170 21.42 -22.64 20.13
CA THR A 170 20.20 -22.07 19.58
C THR A 170 19.02 -23.00 19.84
N TRP A 171 17.83 -22.41 19.89
CA TRP A 171 16.59 -23.17 19.89
C TRP A 171 16.21 -23.50 18.45
N ASP A 172 16.09 -24.77 18.11
CA ASP A 172 15.77 -25.22 16.75
C ASP A 172 15.07 -26.60 16.78
N GLU A 173 14.76 -27.15 15.61
CA GLU A 173 14.28 -28.52 15.46
C GLU A 173 15.46 -29.51 15.44
N THR A 174 15.39 -30.52 16.29
CA THR A 174 16.41 -31.56 16.41
C THR A 174 16.23 -32.62 15.31
N TYR A 175 16.51 -32.25 14.07
CA TYR A 175 16.31 -33.10 12.89
C TYR A 175 17.06 -34.43 13.00
N VAL A 176 16.40 -35.48 12.51
CA VAL A 176 16.95 -36.81 12.25
C VAL A 176 16.70 -37.14 10.78
N HIS A 177 17.75 -37.58 10.09
CA HIS A 177 17.70 -37.84 8.66
C HIS A 177 17.62 -39.34 8.36
N SER A 178 16.89 -39.67 7.31
CA SER A 178 16.86 -40.97 6.65
C SER A 178 17.54 -40.87 5.28
N LYS A 179 17.84 -42.01 4.65
CA LYS A 179 18.51 -42.07 3.33
C LYS A 179 19.80 -41.23 3.26
N VAL A 180 20.55 -41.19 4.37
CA VAL A 180 21.84 -40.51 4.47
C VAL A 180 22.79 -41.08 3.42
N ASN A 181 23.33 -40.20 2.57
CA ASN A 181 24.24 -40.55 1.50
C ASN A 181 25.63 -40.85 2.09
N PRO A 182 26.23 -42.04 1.84
CA PRO A 182 27.51 -42.41 2.44
C PRO A 182 28.70 -41.57 1.95
N ASP A 183 28.56 -40.84 0.84
CA ASP A 183 29.63 -40.05 0.23
C ASP A 183 29.69 -38.60 0.75
N MET A 184 28.91 -38.24 1.78
CA MET A 184 28.96 -36.90 2.39
C MET A 184 30.21 -36.68 3.26
N HIS A 185 30.65 -35.43 3.33
CA HIS A 185 31.68 -34.98 4.27
C HIS A 185 31.02 -34.19 5.41
N VAL A 186 30.89 -34.81 6.57
CA VAL A 186 30.21 -34.21 7.74
C VAL A 186 31.14 -33.20 8.42
N LEU A 187 30.63 -31.99 8.66
CA LEU A 187 31.34 -30.90 9.31
C LEU A 187 30.92 -30.71 10.76
N MET A 188 29.63 -30.93 11.05
CA MET A 188 29.06 -30.81 12.39
C MET A 188 28.13 -31.99 12.71
N GLU A 189 28.17 -32.48 13.96
CA GLU A 189 27.32 -33.57 14.47
C GLU A 189 26.56 -33.15 15.74
N ARG A 190 25.27 -33.51 15.80
CA ARG A 190 24.47 -33.36 17.01
C ARG A 190 24.54 -34.66 17.81
N VAL A 191 25.00 -34.59 19.06
CA VAL A 191 25.24 -35.77 19.91
C VAL A 191 24.12 -35.96 20.93
N GLU A 192 23.40 -37.07 20.84
CA GLU A 192 22.35 -37.47 21.79
C GLU A 192 22.63 -38.86 22.39
N GLY A 193 23.31 -38.89 23.53
CA GLY A 193 23.75 -40.14 24.14
C GLY A 193 24.78 -40.85 23.24
N ASP A 194 24.44 -42.03 22.72
CA ASP A 194 25.30 -42.78 21.78
C ASP A 194 24.99 -42.45 20.31
N HIS A 195 23.92 -41.68 20.03
CA HIS A 195 23.54 -41.28 18.67
C HIS A 195 24.30 -40.03 18.23
N LYS A 196 24.89 -40.09 17.03
CA LYS A 196 25.60 -38.99 16.38
C LYS A 196 24.88 -38.67 15.08
N GLU A 197 24.15 -37.58 15.06
CA GLU A 197 23.36 -37.16 13.91
C GLU A 197 24.15 -36.15 13.07
N PRO A 198 24.44 -36.42 11.78
CA PRO A 198 25.00 -35.41 10.89
C PRO A 198 24.06 -34.20 10.82
N TYR A 199 24.60 -33.00 11.02
CA TYR A 199 23.79 -31.79 11.11
C TYR A 199 24.18 -30.73 10.07
N THR A 200 25.47 -30.66 9.74
CA THR A 200 25.99 -29.83 8.65
C THR A 200 27.00 -30.65 7.85
N TRP A 201 26.89 -30.67 6.52
CA TRP A 201 27.78 -31.44 5.66
C TRP A 201 27.94 -30.82 4.27
N THR A 202 28.94 -31.32 3.56
CA THR A 202 29.16 -31.03 2.13
C THR A 202 29.12 -32.31 1.30
N ARG A 203 28.90 -32.15 0.00
CA ARG A 203 29.06 -33.22 -0.99
C ARG A 203 29.33 -32.66 -2.37
N ASP A 204 29.98 -33.45 -3.22
CA ASP A 204 30.08 -33.18 -4.64
C ASP A 204 28.94 -33.86 -5.42
N GLU A 205 28.42 -33.18 -6.44
CA GLU A 205 27.41 -33.69 -7.37
C GLU A 205 27.81 -33.33 -8.81
N GLY A 206 28.38 -34.30 -9.54
CA GLY A 206 29.00 -33.99 -10.83
C GLY A 206 30.19 -33.04 -10.66
N GLU A 207 30.16 -31.90 -11.34
CA GLU A 207 31.15 -30.82 -11.14
C GLU A 207 30.72 -29.80 -10.08
N GLY A 208 29.48 -29.86 -9.59
CA GLY A 208 28.92 -28.92 -8.61
C GLY A 208 29.16 -29.33 -7.16
N ARG A 209 28.98 -28.36 -6.27
CA ARG A 209 29.16 -28.50 -4.82
C ARG A 209 27.85 -28.29 -4.10
N VAL A 210 27.60 -29.13 -3.10
CA VAL A 210 26.42 -29.08 -2.23
C VAL A 210 26.86 -28.75 -0.82
N PHE A 211 26.25 -27.73 -0.21
CA PHE A 211 26.38 -27.42 1.21
C PHE A 211 25.00 -27.50 1.86
N TYR A 212 24.86 -28.34 2.88
CA TYR A 212 23.62 -28.46 3.65
C TYR A 212 23.86 -28.21 5.14
N THR A 213 22.92 -27.54 5.78
CA THR A 213 22.80 -27.49 7.24
C THR A 213 21.36 -27.71 7.65
N ALA A 214 21.15 -28.48 8.72
CA ALA A 214 19.85 -28.74 9.33
C ALA A 214 19.39 -27.59 10.25
N TYR A 215 20.27 -26.63 10.56
CA TYR A 215 19.89 -25.41 11.27
C TYR A 215 18.94 -24.55 10.44
N GLY A 216 17.96 -23.91 11.10
CA GLY A 216 17.19 -22.81 10.50
C GLY A 216 15.67 -22.89 10.64
N HIS A 217 15.12 -23.45 11.72
CA HIS A 217 13.65 -23.49 11.88
C HIS A 217 13.01 -22.11 12.00
N ASN A 218 13.60 -21.20 12.77
CA ASN A 218 13.01 -19.89 13.06
C ASN A 218 14.06 -18.79 13.34
N GLU A 219 13.57 -17.58 13.62
CA GLU A 219 14.37 -16.36 13.82
C GLU A 219 15.53 -16.52 14.82
N LYS A 220 15.36 -17.34 15.86
CA LYS A 220 16.40 -17.53 16.90
C LYS A 220 17.70 -18.09 16.36
N THR A 221 17.64 -18.93 15.32
CA THR A 221 18.83 -19.44 14.64
C THR A 221 19.31 -18.45 13.57
N TRP A 222 18.38 -17.84 12.83
CA TRP A 222 18.72 -16.93 11.73
C TRP A 222 19.35 -15.60 12.20
N GLU A 223 19.08 -15.18 13.44
CA GLU A 223 19.69 -14.02 14.10
C GLU A 223 21.12 -14.27 14.60
N LYS A 224 21.57 -15.54 14.65
CA LYS A 224 22.92 -15.87 15.15
C LYS A 224 23.99 -15.48 14.13
N GLU A 225 24.97 -14.71 14.57
CA GLU A 225 26.12 -14.33 13.75
C GLU A 225 26.87 -15.58 13.25
N GLU A 226 26.98 -16.61 14.08
CA GLU A 226 27.62 -17.88 13.72
C GLU A 226 26.86 -18.62 12.61
N PHE A 227 25.52 -18.60 12.62
CA PHE A 227 24.71 -19.19 11.56
C PHE A 227 24.80 -18.38 10.26
N GLN A 228 24.73 -17.05 10.35
CA GLN A 228 24.90 -16.17 9.19
C GLN A 228 26.28 -16.37 8.53
N GLN A 229 27.33 -16.48 9.35
CA GLN A 229 28.69 -16.79 8.90
C GLN A 229 28.79 -18.19 8.29
N LEU A 230 28.15 -19.19 8.90
CA LEU A 230 28.06 -20.56 8.38
C LEU A 230 27.46 -20.60 6.97
N VAL A 231 26.32 -19.96 6.78
CA VAL A 231 25.66 -19.92 5.47
C VAL A 231 26.50 -19.14 4.46
N ALA A 232 27.08 -18.00 4.83
CA ALA A 232 27.94 -17.23 3.93
C ALA A 232 29.19 -18.02 3.49
N ASN A 233 29.88 -18.67 4.44
CA ASN A 233 31.04 -19.51 4.13
C ASN A 233 30.64 -20.72 3.27
N GLY A 234 29.50 -21.34 3.55
CA GLY A 234 28.93 -22.43 2.77
C GLY A 234 28.67 -22.04 1.32
N ILE A 235 28.07 -20.87 1.09
CA ILE A 235 27.85 -20.31 -0.26
C ILE A 235 29.18 -20.08 -0.97
N LEU A 236 30.11 -19.34 -0.36
CA LEU A 236 31.41 -19.02 -0.99
C LEU A 236 32.22 -20.28 -1.33
N TRP A 237 32.15 -21.30 -0.47
CA TRP A 237 32.76 -22.60 -0.77
C TRP A 237 32.06 -23.30 -1.95
N ALA A 238 30.73 -23.28 -1.99
CA ALA A 238 29.95 -24.00 -2.99
C ALA A 238 30.03 -23.39 -4.40
N VAL A 239 30.07 -22.05 -4.54
CA VAL A 239 30.15 -21.38 -5.86
C VAL A 239 31.53 -21.51 -6.52
N GLY A 240 32.55 -21.88 -5.75
CA GLY A 240 33.88 -22.24 -6.23
C GLY A 240 34.81 -21.07 -6.55
N ASP A 241 36.09 -21.42 -6.74
CA ASP A 241 37.22 -20.47 -6.76
C ASP A 241 37.07 -19.42 -7.86
N LYS A 242 36.56 -19.79 -9.03
CA LYS A 242 36.43 -18.87 -10.16
C LYS A 242 35.49 -17.71 -9.85
N VAL A 243 34.37 -17.96 -9.17
CA VAL A 243 33.40 -16.92 -8.80
C VAL A 243 34.01 -16.05 -7.68
N ASN A 244 34.68 -16.67 -6.70
CA ASN A 244 35.36 -15.97 -5.61
C ASN A 244 36.50 -15.04 -6.11
N GLU A 245 37.20 -15.41 -7.18
CA GLU A 245 38.17 -14.53 -7.84
C GLU A 245 37.50 -13.27 -8.42
N LEU A 246 36.33 -13.41 -9.05
CA LEU A 246 35.58 -12.27 -9.61
C LEU A 246 35.04 -11.35 -8.51
N LEU A 247 34.56 -11.93 -7.41
CA LEU A 247 34.15 -11.19 -6.22
C LEU A 247 35.32 -10.41 -5.60
N THR A 248 36.47 -11.05 -5.44
CA THR A 248 37.67 -10.39 -4.91
C THR A 248 38.09 -9.23 -5.82
N ALA A 249 38.04 -9.42 -7.14
CA ALA A 249 38.36 -8.37 -8.11
C ALA A 249 37.33 -7.23 -8.12
N TYR A 250 36.09 -7.44 -7.66
CA TYR A 250 35.05 -6.42 -7.64
C TYR A 250 35.40 -5.26 -6.71
N ASN A 251 36.21 -5.55 -5.67
CA ASN A 251 36.75 -4.58 -4.72
C ASN A 251 35.63 -3.73 -4.11
N ILE A 252 34.85 -4.35 -3.21
CA ILE A 252 33.75 -3.70 -2.48
C ILE A 252 34.33 -2.55 -1.64
N PRO A 253 33.83 -1.31 -1.78
CA PRO A 253 34.29 -0.18 -1.00
C PRO A 253 34.07 -0.41 0.51
N THR A 254 35.03 0.01 1.32
CA THR A 254 34.90 0.03 2.79
C THR A 254 34.68 1.47 3.23
N PRO A 255 33.46 1.85 3.64
CA PRO A 255 33.19 3.22 4.09
C PRO A 255 34.01 3.58 5.32
N THR A 256 34.41 4.84 5.40
CA THR A 256 35.14 5.39 6.55
C THR A 256 34.21 6.21 7.43
N PHE A 257 34.37 6.09 8.75
CA PHE A 257 33.49 6.68 9.74
C PHE A 257 34.24 7.54 10.77
N GLU A 258 33.64 8.64 11.17
CA GLU A 258 34.08 9.49 12.29
C GLU A 258 32.99 9.69 13.35
N ASP A 259 33.38 10.08 14.55
CA ASP A 259 32.43 10.35 15.63
C ASP A 259 31.78 11.72 15.41
N ALA A 260 30.45 11.78 15.48
CA ALA A 260 29.69 13.02 15.29
C ALA A 260 28.44 13.04 16.18
N GLU A 261 27.90 14.23 16.43
CA GLU A 261 26.65 14.40 17.17
C GLU A 261 25.44 14.09 16.26
N ILE A 262 25.09 12.82 16.17
CA ILE A 262 24.00 12.31 15.34
C ILE A 262 22.82 11.92 16.25
N PRO A 263 21.58 12.28 15.89
CA PRO A 263 20.39 11.75 16.57
C PRO A 263 20.37 10.21 16.61
N ASN A 264 20.34 9.67 17.82
CA ASN A 264 20.28 8.23 18.06
C ASN A 264 18.84 7.80 18.42
N TYR A 265 17.95 7.84 17.42
CA TYR A 265 16.51 7.53 17.59
C TYR A 265 16.29 6.14 18.18
N GLU A 266 17.09 5.15 17.75
CA GLU A 266 17.00 3.74 18.16
C GLU A 266 17.77 3.42 19.44
N LYS A 267 18.45 4.41 20.04
CA LYS A 267 19.30 4.21 21.23
C LYS A 267 20.36 3.10 21.05
N ARG A 268 20.94 3.00 19.85
CA ARG A 268 22.00 2.03 19.53
C ARG A 268 23.22 2.22 20.42
N ASP A 269 23.87 1.10 20.78
CA ASP A 269 25.16 1.05 21.46
C ASP A 269 26.11 0.13 20.66
N PRO A 270 27.19 0.66 20.05
CA PRO A 270 27.63 2.06 20.09
C PRO A 270 26.69 3.02 19.33
N ALA A 271 26.76 4.31 19.68
CA ALA A 271 25.98 5.35 19.00
C ALA A 271 26.35 5.45 17.49
N PRO A 272 25.42 5.88 16.62
CA PRO A 272 25.69 6.08 15.20
C PRO A 272 26.89 6.99 14.95
N ARG A 273 27.68 6.66 13.92
CA ARG A 273 28.86 7.41 13.48
C ARG A 273 28.60 8.05 12.12
N PHE A 274 29.32 9.11 11.78
CA PHE A 274 29.18 9.78 10.49
C PHE A 274 29.98 9.02 9.43
N GLN A 275 29.30 8.49 8.42
CA GLN A 275 29.95 7.95 7.22
C GLN A 275 30.37 9.11 6.31
N HIS A 276 31.62 9.13 5.86
CA HIS A 276 32.03 10.07 4.81
C HIS A 276 31.30 9.75 3.48
N PRO A 277 30.98 10.76 2.67
CA PRO A 277 30.34 10.55 1.36
C PRO A 277 31.29 9.77 0.44
N LEU A 278 30.71 8.91 -0.40
CA LEU A 278 31.43 8.10 -1.38
C LEU A 278 31.37 8.76 -2.77
N SER A 279 32.33 8.45 -3.65
CA SER A 279 32.16 8.77 -5.07
C SER A 279 30.94 8.04 -5.67
N PRO A 280 30.36 8.54 -6.78
CA PRO A 280 29.28 7.83 -7.48
C PRO A 280 29.63 6.37 -7.77
N GLU A 281 30.83 6.10 -8.27
CA GLU A 281 31.28 4.75 -8.62
C GLU A 281 31.41 3.83 -7.40
N GLU A 282 31.88 4.34 -6.25
CA GLU A 282 31.95 3.56 -5.01
C GLU A 282 30.55 3.29 -4.44
N SER A 283 29.70 4.31 -4.39
CA SER A 283 28.32 4.18 -3.89
C SER A 283 27.53 3.15 -4.69
N MET A 284 27.64 3.16 -6.02
CA MET A 284 26.97 2.19 -6.89
C MET A 284 27.40 0.73 -6.62
N LYS A 285 28.63 0.49 -6.13
CA LYS A 285 29.07 -0.86 -5.74
C LYS A 285 28.43 -1.37 -4.45
N LEU A 286 27.80 -0.47 -3.69
CA LEU A 286 27.04 -0.77 -2.48
C LEU A 286 25.53 -0.85 -2.76
N VAL A 287 25.13 -0.85 -4.04
CA VAL A 287 23.75 -1.03 -4.48
C VAL A 287 23.55 -2.44 -5.04
N GLN A 288 22.47 -3.10 -4.63
CA GLN A 288 21.96 -4.31 -5.26
C GLN A 288 20.85 -3.96 -6.25
N VAL A 289 20.89 -4.57 -7.43
CA VAL A 289 19.80 -4.60 -8.43
C VAL A 289 19.54 -6.06 -8.84
N PRO A 290 18.34 -6.44 -9.28
CA PRO A 290 18.05 -7.79 -9.71
C PRO A 290 18.91 -8.24 -10.91
N VAL A 291 19.16 -9.54 -11.02
CA VAL A 291 19.97 -10.08 -12.13
C VAL A 291 19.34 -9.72 -13.49
N GLY A 292 20.19 -9.29 -14.43
CA GLY A 292 19.78 -8.82 -15.74
C GLY A 292 19.48 -7.32 -15.79
N PHE A 293 19.39 -6.65 -14.64
CA PHE A 293 19.33 -5.20 -14.55
C PHE A 293 20.72 -4.59 -14.34
N GLU A 294 20.85 -3.31 -14.66
CA GLU A 294 22.06 -2.50 -14.43
C GLU A 294 21.66 -1.10 -13.99
N LEU A 295 22.43 -0.57 -13.04
CA LEU A 295 22.34 0.82 -12.61
C LEU A 295 23.37 1.63 -13.39
N GLU A 296 22.92 2.63 -14.14
CA GLU A 296 23.74 3.54 -14.93
C GLU A 296 23.67 4.95 -14.30
N LEU A 297 24.82 5.61 -14.10
CA LEU A 297 24.87 7.00 -13.67
C LEU A 297 24.61 7.92 -14.86
N PHE A 298 23.53 8.71 -14.81
CA PHE A 298 23.24 9.72 -15.82
C PHE A 298 23.87 11.06 -15.49
N ALA A 299 23.70 11.55 -14.25
CA ALA A 299 24.27 12.81 -13.79
C ALA A 299 24.59 12.76 -12.28
N SER A 300 25.63 13.48 -11.86
CA SER A 300 26.01 13.65 -10.46
C SER A 300 26.45 15.08 -10.18
N GLU A 301 26.78 15.38 -8.92
CA GLU A 301 27.48 16.59 -8.54
C GLU A 301 28.73 16.85 -9.43
N PRO A 302 29.02 18.11 -9.84
CA PRO A 302 28.27 19.34 -9.57
C PRO A 302 27.15 19.66 -10.59
N MET A 303 26.86 18.77 -11.55
CA MET A 303 25.83 19.03 -12.57
C MET A 303 24.45 19.15 -11.94
N ILE A 304 24.18 18.29 -10.95
CA ILE A 304 22.96 18.26 -10.15
C ILE A 304 23.32 18.04 -8.69
N ILE A 305 22.63 18.73 -7.78
CA ILE A 305 22.69 18.49 -6.33
C ILE A 305 21.27 18.42 -5.77
N ASN A 306 21.04 17.64 -4.72
CA ASN A 306 19.74 17.49 -4.04
C ASN A 306 18.53 17.47 -5.01
N PRO A 307 18.45 16.54 -5.98
CA PRO A 307 17.31 16.49 -6.89
C PRO A 307 16.02 16.13 -6.12
N ILE A 308 14.97 16.94 -6.27
CA ILE A 308 13.67 16.67 -5.61
C ILE A 308 12.72 15.91 -6.55
N ALA A 309 12.55 16.42 -7.76
CA ALA A 309 11.61 15.88 -8.74
C ALA A 309 12.10 16.11 -10.16
N MET A 310 11.69 15.23 -11.06
CA MET A 310 12.04 15.27 -12.48
C MET A 310 10.81 15.09 -13.36
N THR A 311 10.92 15.49 -14.63
CA THR A 311 9.93 15.26 -15.69
C THR A 311 10.63 15.35 -17.06
N TRP A 312 9.92 15.01 -18.15
CA TRP A 312 10.43 15.17 -19.52
C TRP A 312 9.53 16.06 -20.36
N ASP A 313 10.15 16.83 -21.26
CA ASP A 313 9.43 17.58 -22.29
C ASP A 313 9.06 16.69 -23.49
N GLU A 314 8.34 17.26 -24.47
CA GLU A 314 7.92 16.55 -25.68
C GLU A 314 9.07 16.10 -26.60
N ARG A 315 10.31 16.49 -26.29
CA ARG A 315 11.53 16.04 -26.99
C ARG A 315 12.24 14.93 -26.24
N GLY A 316 11.74 14.54 -25.06
CA GLY A 316 12.35 13.54 -24.18
C GLY A 316 13.56 14.07 -23.39
N ARG A 317 13.72 15.39 -23.22
CA ARG A 317 14.80 15.99 -22.42
C ARG A 317 14.43 16.00 -20.94
N LEU A 318 15.38 15.69 -20.06
CA LEU A 318 15.15 15.62 -18.61
C LEU A 318 15.16 17.00 -17.98
N PHE A 319 14.07 17.40 -17.33
CA PHE A 319 13.97 18.57 -16.48
C PHE A 319 14.01 18.13 -15.02
N VAL A 320 14.87 18.74 -14.20
CA VAL A 320 15.06 18.37 -12.80
C VAL A 320 15.02 19.60 -11.90
N ILE A 321 14.31 19.50 -10.78
CA ILE A 321 14.38 20.45 -9.68
C ILE A 321 15.63 20.17 -8.84
N GLU A 322 16.47 21.18 -8.69
CA GLU A 322 17.59 21.24 -7.76
C GLU A 322 17.25 22.15 -6.58
N THR A 323 17.46 21.67 -5.35
CA THR A 323 17.24 22.48 -4.15
C THR A 323 18.50 22.73 -3.32
N THR A 324 18.59 23.94 -2.79
CA THR A 324 19.53 24.35 -1.74
C THR A 324 18.82 25.00 -0.57
N ASP A 325 17.58 25.47 -0.78
CA ASP A 325 16.74 26.09 0.24
C ASP A 325 15.99 25.06 1.11
N TYR A 326 15.63 23.89 0.57
CA TYR A 326 14.91 22.87 1.34
C TYR A 326 15.77 22.30 2.49
N PRO A 327 15.18 21.98 3.65
CA PRO A 327 13.79 22.21 4.05
C PRO A 327 13.54 23.56 4.74
N ASN A 328 14.58 24.20 5.31
CA ASN A 328 14.39 25.26 6.31
C ASN A 328 14.48 26.70 5.80
N GLU A 329 14.99 26.95 4.59
CA GLU A 329 15.16 28.31 4.06
C GLU A 329 13.85 28.81 3.42
N ILE A 330 12.79 28.99 4.21
CA ILE A 330 11.54 29.56 3.71
C ILE A 330 11.75 31.05 3.43
N ARG A 331 11.57 31.46 2.17
CA ARG A 331 11.77 32.86 1.75
C ARG A 331 10.45 33.48 1.31
N LYS A 332 10.32 34.78 1.54
CA LYS A 332 9.16 35.58 1.08
C LYS A 332 9.29 35.99 -0.38
N GLU A 333 10.51 36.23 -0.84
CA GLU A 333 10.84 36.64 -2.21
C GLU A 333 12.14 35.97 -2.64
N GLY A 334 12.21 35.54 -3.91
CA GLY A 334 13.37 34.85 -4.47
C GLY A 334 13.66 33.50 -3.81
N GLY A 335 14.85 32.98 -4.07
CA GLY A 335 15.37 31.72 -3.54
C GLY A 335 16.54 31.23 -4.39
N ASP A 336 17.19 30.16 -3.96
CA ASP A 336 18.42 29.67 -4.59
C ASP A 336 18.21 28.40 -5.44
N ASP A 337 16.97 27.89 -5.44
CA ASP A 337 16.56 26.68 -6.14
C ASP A 337 16.37 26.92 -7.64
N LYS A 338 16.58 25.86 -8.42
CA LYS A 338 16.66 25.93 -9.89
C LYS A 338 15.90 24.78 -10.54
N ILE A 339 15.50 25.02 -11.79
CA ILE A 339 15.11 23.95 -12.72
C ILE A 339 16.21 23.87 -13.77
N LYS A 340 16.76 22.66 -13.95
CA LYS A 340 17.81 22.37 -14.93
C LYS A 340 17.31 21.41 -16.00
N ILE A 341 17.75 21.60 -17.23
CA ILE A 341 17.63 20.63 -18.32
C ILE A 341 18.96 19.90 -18.42
N LEU A 342 18.92 18.57 -18.32
CA LEU A 342 20.08 17.69 -18.44
C LEU A 342 19.94 16.88 -19.73
N GLU A 343 20.95 16.94 -20.60
CA GLU A 343 20.92 16.32 -21.92
C GLU A 343 22.16 15.45 -22.13
N ASP A 344 21.94 14.28 -22.73
CA ASP A 344 22.95 13.44 -23.38
C ASP A 344 22.96 13.81 -24.87
N THR A 345 23.99 14.51 -25.32
CA THR A 345 24.09 15.03 -26.69
C THR A 345 24.92 14.14 -27.61
N ASP A 346 25.66 13.17 -27.07
CA ASP A 346 26.46 12.20 -27.84
C ASP A 346 25.92 10.76 -27.82
N GLY A 347 24.92 10.48 -27.00
CA GLY A 347 24.18 9.22 -26.93
C GLY A 347 24.89 8.13 -26.11
N ASP A 348 25.81 8.48 -25.22
CA ASP A 348 26.55 7.53 -24.38
C ASP A 348 25.81 7.10 -23.10
N GLY A 349 24.62 7.66 -22.86
CA GLY A 349 23.78 7.38 -21.70
C GLY A 349 24.07 8.29 -20.50
N LYS A 350 24.90 9.33 -20.65
CA LYS A 350 25.27 10.29 -19.60
C LYS A 350 24.96 11.73 -20.01
N ALA A 351 24.64 12.56 -19.03
CA ALA A 351 24.49 13.98 -19.27
C ALA A 351 25.84 14.63 -19.57
N ASP A 352 25.94 15.34 -20.69
CA ASP A 352 27.10 16.14 -21.08
C ASP A 352 26.80 17.65 -21.17
N LYS A 353 25.51 18.01 -21.15
CA LYS A 353 25.03 19.39 -21.23
C LYS A 353 24.02 19.70 -20.12
N VAL A 354 24.23 20.85 -19.49
CA VAL A 354 23.35 21.40 -18.44
C VAL A 354 22.88 22.80 -18.86
N THR A 355 21.56 23.01 -18.88
CA THR A 355 20.94 24.31 -19.11
C THR A 355 20.11 24.71 -17.89
N ILE A 356 20.31 25.91 -17.34
CA ILE A 356 19.44 26.44 -16.28
C ILE A 356 18.20 27.03 -16.97
N PHE A 357 17.07 26.34 -16.85
CA PHE A 357 15.80 26.76 -17.42
C PHE A 357 15.14 27.85 -16.57
N ALA A 358 15.19 27.71 -15.25
CA ALA A 358 14.69 28.72 -14.31
C ALA A 358 15.53 28.73 -13.02
N GLU A 359 15.63 29.91 -12.41
CA GLU A 359 16.31 30.15 -11.13
C GLU A 359 15.51 31.15 -10.28
N GLY A 360 15.94 31.39 -9.04
CA GLY A 360 15.22 32.30 -8.14
C GLY A 360 13.96 31.67 -7.53
N LEU A 361 13.92 30.34 -7.43
CA LEU A 361 12.80 29.56 -6.89
C LEU A 361 13.05 29.24 -5.40
N ASN A 362 11.99 29.04 -4.63
CA ASN A 362 12.09 28.67 -3.22
C ASN A 362 11.26 27.41 -2.93
N ILE A 363 11.94 26.29 -2.74
CA ILE A 363 11.36 25.01 -2.37
C ILE A 363 10.25 24.56 -3.34
N PRO A 364 10.52 24.46 -4.65
CA PRO A 364 9.62 23.74 -5.54
C PRO A 364 9.69 22.24 -5.24
N THR A 365 8.54 21.59 -5.10
CA THR A 365 8.43 20.17 -4.67
C THR A 365 7.98 19.23 -5.79
N SER A 366 7.50 19.77 -6.92
CA SER A 366 7.07 18.98 -8.06
C SER A 366 7.12 19.79 -9.35
N ILE A 367 7.28 19.10 -10.48
CA ILE A 367 7.39 19.66 -11.83
C ILE A 367 6.67 18.76 -12.84
N MET A 368 5.96 19.35 -13.80
CA MET A 368 5.24 18.64 -14.85
C MET A 368 5.20 19.47 -16.14
N ALA A 369 5.54 18.87 -17.28
CA ALA A 369 5.44 19.54 -18.58
C ALA A 369 3.97 19.71 -19.03
N VAL A 370 3.58 20.92 -19.46
CA VAL A 370 2.23 21.26 -19.93
C VAL A 370 2.24 22.56 -20.74
N ASN A 371 1.35 22.72 -21.71
CA ASN A 371 1.15 23.96 -22.49
C ASN A 371 2.44 24.56 -23.11
N GLY A 372 3.38 23.70 -23.50
CA GLY A 372 4.71 24.07 -24.03
C GLY A 372 5.64 24.72 -22.99
N GLY A 373 5.41 24.49 -21.70
CA GLY A 373 6.25 24.91 -20.58
C GLY A 373 6.20 23.87 -19.46
N VAL A 374 6.45 24.30 -18.22
CA VAL A 374 6.34 23.47 -17.02
C VAL A 374 5.50 24.14 -15.95
N LEU A 375 4.66 23.34 -15.29
CA LEU A 375 3.96 23.72 -14.07
C LEU A 375 4.74 23.18 -12.87
N ILE A 376 5.04 24.03 -11.90
CA ILE A 376 5.69 23.64 -10.65
C ILE A 376 4.80 23.86 -9.45
N SER A 377 4.89 22.91 -8.52
CA SER A 377 4.40 23.07 -7.15
C SER A 377 5.47 23.80 -6.35
N MET A 378 5.24 25.05 -5.98
CA MET A 378 6.18 25.88 -5.22
C MET A 378 5.40 26.70 -4.21
N ALA A 379 4.92 26.04 -3.15
CA ALA A 379 4.03 26.64 -2.15
C ALA A 379 4.50 28.09 -1.79
N PRO A 380 3.60 29.01 -1.40
CA PRO A 380 2.15 28.86 -1.39
C PRO A 380 1.51 28.85 -2.79
N ASP A 381 2.33 28.94 -3.85
CA ASP A 381 1.90 29.15 -5.22
C ASP A 381 2.19 27.94 -6.11
N PHE A 382 1.32 27.67 -7.06
CA PHE A 382 1.69 26.90 -8.24
C PHE A 382 2.08 27.89 -9.32
N VAL A 383 3.21 27.63 -9.99
CA VAL A 383 3.82 28.56 -10.94
C VAL A 383 4.00 27.89 -12.29
N PHE A 384 3.49 28.51 -13.33
CA PHE A 384 3.74 28.13 -14.72
C PHE A 384 4.95 28.89 -15.26
N LEU A 385 5.86 28.15 -15.89
CA LEU A 385 7.09 28.66 -16.48
C LEU A 385 7.18 28.23 -17.95
N LYS A 386 7.56 29.13 -18.84
CA LYS A 386 7.66 28.82 -20.28
C LYS A 386 8.75 29.65 -20.94
N ASP A 387 9.40 29.03 -21.92
CA ASP A 387 10.29 29.66 -22.91
C ASP A 387 9.47 29.97 -24.17
N THR A 388 9.48 31.23 -24.61
CA THR A 388 8.79 31.69 -25.81
C THR A 388 9.70 32.09 -26.97
N ASP A 389 11.02 32.17 -26.77
CA ASP A 389 11.99 32.58 -27.79
C ASP A 389 12.96 31.47 -28.24
N GLY A 390 12.94 30.33 -27.55
CA GLY A 390 13.67 29.12 -27.90
C GLY A 390 15.11 29.07 -27.40
N ASP A 391 15.48 29.90 -26.42
CA ASP A 391 16.79 29.89 -25.78
C ASP A 391 16.94 28.88 -24.62
N ASP A 392 15.91 28.06 -24.39
CA ASP A 392 15.77 27.09 -23.29
C ASP A 392 15.81 27.75 -21.90
N LYS A 393 15.33 28.99 -21.77
CA LYS A 393 15.12 29.69 -20.49
C LYS A 393 13.70 30.23 -20.37
N ALA A 394 13.12 30.12 -19.18
CA ALA A 394 11.80 30.64 -18.92
C ALA A 394 11.78 32.17 -18.93
N ASP A 395 11.10 32.77 -19.91
CA ASP A 395 10.80 34.20 -19.99
C ASP A 395 9.37 34.52 -19.52
N VAL A 396 8.53 33.50 -19.36
CA VAL A 396 7.20 33.57 -18.75
C VAL A 396 7.22 32.97 -17.35
N LYS A 397 6.64 33.69 -16.38
CA LYS A 397 6.39 33.22 -15.02
C LYS A 397 5.01 33.70 -14.55
N GLU A 398 4.10 32.77 -14.32
CA GLU A 398 2.71 33.04 -13.94
C GLU A 398 2.31 32.24 -12.71
N VAL A 399 1.71 32.88 -11.70
CA VAL A 399 1.09 32.18 -10.56
C VAL A 399 -0.29 31.70 -10.99
N VAL A 400 -0.48 30.38 -11.09
CA VAL A 400 -1.73 29.78 -11.57
C VAL A 400 -2.71 29.46 -10.43
N MET A 401 -2.20 29.20 -9.23
CA MET A 401 -3.01 28.86 -8.06
C MET A 401 -2.27 29.23 -6.79
N THR A 402 -2.97 29.74 -5.78
CA THR A 402 -2.36 30.07 -4.48
C THR A 402 -3.21 29.53 -3.33
N GLY A 403 -2.62 29.35 -2.15
CA GLY A 403 -3.30 28.84 -0.95
C GLY A 403 -2.72 27.54 -0.41
N TRP A 404 -1.58 27.09 -0.92
CA TRP A 404 -0.88 25.90 -0.45
C TRP A 404 -0.11 26.18 0.84
N GLY A 405 -0.22 25.28 1.82
CA GLY A 405 0.43 25.41 3.11
C GLY A 405 1.94 25.25 3.07
N LYS A 406 2.61 25.92 4.01
CA LYS A 406 4.06 25.87 4.27
C LYS A 406 4.41 25.59 5.74
N SER A 407 3.43 25.21 6.56
CA SER A 407 3.67 24.94 7.98
C SER A 407 4.67 23.81 8.20
N ASP A 408 4.75 22.89 7.23
CA ASP A 408 5.74 21.83 7.14
C ASP A 408 6.12 21.63 5.67
N THR A 409 7.40 21.79 5.35
CA THR A 409 7.87 21.80 3.96
C THR A 409 7.95 20.40 3.33
N HIS A 410 7.98 19.31 4.11
CA HIS A 410 7.84 17.95 3.56
C HIS A 410 6.38 17.54 3.36
N ALA A 411 5.44 18.25 3.97
CA ALA A 411 4.02 17.90 3.95
C ALA A 411 3.22 18.77 2.97
N GLY A 412 3.93 19.45 2.05
CA GLY A 412 3.34 20.31 1.05
C GLY A 412 2.67 19.56 -0.11
N PRO A 413 2.14 20.30 -1.09
CA PRO A 413 1.74 19.72 -2.37
C PRO A 413 2.92 19.05 -3.08
N SER A 414 2.70 17.90 -3.72
CA SER A 414 3.73 17.15 -4.44
C SER A 414 3.14 16.28 -5.56
N ASN A 415 4.02 15.65 -6.34
CA ASN A 415 3.71 14.67 -7.41
C ASN A 415 2.61 15.12 -8.40
N LEU A 416 2.78 16.30 -9.01
CA LEU A 416 1.95 16.75 -10.11
C LEU A 416 2.10 15.82 -11.33
N LYS A 417 0.97 15.34 -11.86
CA LYS A 417 0.93 14.46 -13.04
C LYS A 417 -0.19 14.85 -14.00
N TYR A 418 0.08 14.75 -15.31
CA TYR A 418 -0.94 14.95 -16.33
C TYR A 418 -1.74 13.65 -16.46
N GLY A 419 -3.03 13.71 -16.09
CA GLY A 419 -3.93 12.57 -16.12
C GLY A 419 -4.46 12.29 -17.52
N PHE A 420 -4.91 11.04 -17.74
CA PHE A 420 -5.60 10.67 -18.97
C PHE A 420 -6.86 11.50 -19.20
N ASP A 421 -7.50 12.01 -18.14
CA ASP A 421 -8.66 12.90 -18.25
C ASP A 421 -8.32 14.33 -18.71
N ASN A 422 -7.08 14.58 -19.12
CA ASN A 422 -6.54 15.87 -19.54
C ASN A 422 -6.48 16.91 -18.41
N LYS A 423 -6.52 16.44 -17.15
CA LYS A 423 -6.40 17.26 -15.93
C LYS A 423 -5.04 17.10 -15.28
N VAL A 424 -4.66 18.07 -14.46
CA VAL A 424 -3.50 17.98 -13.59
C VAL A 424 -3.94 17.35 -12.28
N TRP A 425 -3.30 16.27 -11.89
CA TRP A 425 -3.48 15.58 -10.62
C TRP A 425 -2.31 15.87 -9.68
N GLY A 426 -2.55 15.82 -8.38
CA GLY A 426 -1.50 15.92 -7.38
C GLY A 426 -1.96 15.41 -6.02
N VAL A 427 -1.00 15.31 -5.11
CA VAL A 427 -1.24 14.94 -3.71
C VAL A 427 -0.72 16.02 -2.77
N LEU A 428 -1.20 15.99 -1.53
CA LEU A 428 -0.92 16.98 -0.50
C LEU A 428 -0.76 16.27 0.85
N GLY A 429 0.32 16.57 1.57
CA GLY A 429 0.46 16.23 2.99
C GLY A 429 -0.24 17.22 3.92
N TYR A 430 -0.15 17.00 5.22
CA TYR A 430 -0.89 17.74 6.25
C TYR A 430 -0.63 19.26 6.36
N SER A 431 0.23 19.86 5.53
CA SER A 431 0.35 21.33 5.45
C SER A 431 -0.91 22.01 4.92
N GLY A 432 -1.77 21.27 4.20
CA GLY A 432 -3.10 21.73 3.86
C GLY A 432 -3.19 22.72 2.69
N PHE A 433 -4.42 22.91 2.22
CA PHE A 433 -4.82 23.94 1.26
C PHE A 433 -5.89 24.82 1.89
N ASN A 434 -5.80 26.13 1.68
CA ASN A 434 -6.84 27.09 2.04
C ASN A 434 -6.77 28.28 1.08
N GLY A 435 -7.63 28.26 0.07
CA GLY A 435 -7.62 29.24 -1.01
C GLY A 435 -8.97 29.32 -1.73
N GLU A 436 -9.04 30.25 -2.68
CA GLU A 436 -10.17 30.39 -3.60
C GLU A 436 -9.69 30.08 -5.02
N VAL A 437 -10.38 29.19 -5.71
CA VAL A 437 -10.09 28.79 -7.10
C VAL A 437 -11.39 28.90 -7.90
N SER A 438 -11.34 29.59 -9.04
CA SER A 438 -12.53 29.79 -9.90
C SER A 438 -13.77 30.33 -9.17
N GLY A 439 -13.58 31.19 -8.16
CA GLY A 439 -14.66 31.77 -7.35
C GLY A 439 -15.24 30.82 -6.29
N GLN A 440 -14.65 29.64 -6.09
CA GLN A 440 -15.03 28.66 -5.07
C GLN A 440 -13.95 28.55 -4.01
N ARG A 441 -14.35 28.58 -2.74
CA ARG A 441 -13.42 28.43 -1.62
C ARG A 441 -13.21 26.95 -1.30
N HIS A 442 -11.96 26.54 -1.21
CA HIS A 442 -11.58 25.18 -0.83
C HIS A 442 -10.74 25.20 0.45
N SER A 443 -10.93 24.18 1.29
CA SER A 443 -10.08 23.93 2.45
C SER A 443 -10.05 22.44 2.76
N PHE A 444 -8.86 21.84 2.73
CA PHE A 444 -8.61 20.43 3.01
C PHE A 444 -7.19 20.25 3.57
N GLY A 445 -6.98 19.25 4.42
CA GLY A 445 -5.74 19.10 5.19
C GLY A 445 -4.66 18.29 4.48
N GLN A 446 -5.03 17.19 3.83
CA GLN A 446 -4.17 16.29 3.08
C GLN A 446 -5.02 15.51 2.08
N GLY A 447 -4.41 14.77 1.14
CA GLY A 447 -5.15 13.89 0.23
C GLY A 447 -4.82 14.10 -1.24
N VAL A 448 -5.72 13.64 -2.10
CA VAL A 448 -5.58 13.68 -3.57
C VAL A 448 -6.52 14.71 -4.18
N TYR A 449 -6.03 15.45 -5.17
CA TYR A 449 -6.79 16.49 -5.87
C TYR A 449 -6.48 16.47 -7.37
N ARG A 450 -7.33 17.15 -8.15
CA ARG A 450 -7.06 17.47 -9.56
C ARG A 450 -7.67 18.80 -9.97
N PHE A 451 -7.20 19.39 -11.06
CA PHE A 451 -7.68 20.65 -11.62
C PHE A 451 -7.36 20.74 -13.11
N GLU A 452 -7.93 21.71 -13.83
CA GLU A 452 -7.63 21.92 -15.25
C GLU A 452 -6.20 22.44 -15.46
N PRO A 453 -5.53 22.17 -16.59
CA PRO A 453 -4.19 22.71 -16.88
C PRO A 453 -4.05 24.23 -16.76
N SER A 454 -5.15 24.97 -16.80
CA SER A 454 -5.20 26.42 -16.57
C SER A 454 -5.07 26.84 -15.09
N GLY A 455 -5.17 25.90 -14.14
CA GLY A 455 -5.29 26.20 -12.70
C GLY A 455 -6.74 26.30 -12.20
N GLU A 456 -7.74 26.11 -13.07
CA GLU A 456 -9.16 26.26 -12.74
C GLU A 456 -9.83 24.96 -12.31
N ASN A 457 -11.04 25.05 -11.73
CA ASN A 457 -11.91 23.93 -11.38
C ASN A 457 -11.25 22.87 -10.48
N LEU A 458 -10.65 23.32 -9.36
CA LEU A 458 -10.05 22.43 -8.36
C LEU A 458 -11.10 21.46 -7.78
N GLU A 459 -10.81 20.16 -7.90
CA GLU A 459 -11.57 19.08 -7.32
C GLU A 459 -10.75 18.37 -6.24
N TYR A 460 -11.29 18.29 -5.02
CA TYR A 460 -10.73 17.45 -3.96
C TYR A 460 -11.35 16.05 -4.03
N LEU A 461 -10.51 15.03 -4.20
CA LEU A 461 -10.93 13.70 -4.64
C LEU A 461 -10.99 12.66 -3.51
N GLY A 462 -10.20 12.82 -2.45
CA GLY A 462 -10.18 11.88 -1.33
C GLY A 462 -9.19 12.28 -0.25
N ASN A 463 -9.50 11.91 1.00
CA ASN A 463 -8.60 12.08 2.14
C ASN A 463 -7.66 10.89 2.26
N THR A 464 -6.43 11.13 2.66
CA THR A 464 -5.42 10.10 2.96
C THR A 464 -5.20 10.00 4.47
N SER A 465 -4.45 9.00 4.90
CA SER A 465 -4.18 8.73 6.33
C SER A 465 -3.14 9.67 6.95
N ASN A 466 -2.13 10.10 6.17
CA ASN A 466 -0.99 10.88 6.66
C ASN A 466 -0.34 11.71 5.54
N ASN A 467 0.89 12.19 5.76
CA ASN A 467 1.72 12.85 4.75
C ASN A 467 1.76 12.03 3.45
N THR A 468 1.20 12.61 2.39
CA THR A 468 1.01 11.93 1.12
C THR A 468 2.00 12.48 0.11
N TRP A 469 2.82 11.60 -0.45
CA TRP A 469 3.83 11.99 -1.41
C TRP A 469 3.67 11.26 -2.74
N GLY A 470 3.42 9.96 -2.77
CA GLY A 470 3.33 9.25 -4.05
C GLY A 470 1.99 9.39 -4.75
N LEU A 471 2.05 9.42 -6.08
CA LEU A 471 0.90 9.32 -6.98
C LEU A 471 1.35 8.60 -8.26
N GLY A 472 0.54 7.68 -8.77
CA GLY A 472 0.78 7.07 -10.07
C GLY A 472 -0.47 6.48 -10.71
N PHE A 473 -0.36 6.20 -12.01
CA PHE A 473 -1.43 5.64 -12.83
C PHE A 473 -0.99 4.35 -13.50
N THR A 474 -1.92 3.41 -13.60
CA THR A 474 -1.80 2.29 -14.54
C THR A 474 -2.15 2.76 -15.96
N GLU A 475 -1.76 1.98 -16.96
CA GLU A 475 -2.04 2.24 -18.38
C GLU A 475 -3.53 2.22 -18.72
N ASP A 476 -4.35 1.61 -17.87
CA ASP A 476 -5.81 1.60 -17.97
C ASP A 476 -6.48 2.64 -17.05
N PHE A 477 -5.70 3.55 -16.47
CA PHE A 477 -6.14 4.72 -15.71
C PHE A 477 -6.85 4.40 -14.38
N GLU A 478 -6.34 3.41 -13.64
CA GLU A 478 -6.50 3.35 -12.18
C GLU A 478 -5.47 4.26 -11.50
N THR A 479 -5.73 4.64 -10.25
CA THR A 479 -4.90 5.60 -9.51
C THR A 479 -4.47 5.03 -8.18
N PHE A 480 -3.18 5.17 -7.90
CA PHE A 480 -2.55 4.69 -6.69
C PHE A 480 -1.71 5.79 -6.04
N ILE A 481 -1.59 5.69 -4.73
CA ILE A 481 -1.01 6.70 -3.85
C ILE A 481 -0.10 5.97 -2.86
N SER A 482 0.86 6.70 -2.27
CA SER A 482 1.60 6.22 -1.10
C SER A 482 1.70 7.33 -0.05
N THR A 483 1.73 6.90 1.21
CA THR A 483 1.75 7.78 2.38
C THR A 483 2.84 7.35 3.35
N ALA A 484 3.37 8.31 4.09
CA ALA A 484 4.30 8.08 5.19
C ALA A 484 3.70 7.17 6.29
N ASN A 485 4.58 6.58 7.09
CA ASN A 485 4.26 5.85 8.32
C ASN A 485 3.42 4.58 8.12
N GLY A 486 3.97 3.62 7.38
CA GLY A 486 3.45 2.25 7.29
C GLY A 486 2.41 2.01 6.20
N GLN A 487 2.05 3.00 5.39
CA GLN A 487 1.02 2.83 4.35
C GLN A 487 1.59 3.21 2.96
N HIS A 488 2.46 2.34 2.46
CA HIS A 488 3.30 2.55 1.28
C HIS A 488 2.59 2.26 -0.04
N SER A 489 1.39 1.67 -0.01
CA SER A 489 0.59 1.36 -1.19
C SER A 489 -0.91 1.56 -0.92
N VAL A 490 -1.52 2.44 -1.70
CA VAL A 490 -2.90 2.91 -1.47
C VAL A 490 -3.66 2.98 -2.77
N TYR A 491 -4.89 2.48 -2.77
CA TYR A 491 -5.79 2.52 -3.92
C TYR A 491 -6.83 3.65 -3.80
N TYR A 492 -6.95 4.49 -4.82
CA TYR A 492 -8.04 5.45 -4.97
C TYR A 492 -9.22 4.80 -5.72
N SER A 493 -10.27 4.45 -4.99
CA SER A 493 -11.32 3.55 -5.46
C SER A 493 -12.37 4.22 -6.34
N MET A 494 -12.74 5.46 -6.04
CA MET A 494 -13.71 6.27 -6.77
C MET A 494 -13.70 7.73 -6.30
N ALA A 495 -14.27 8.65 -7.08
CA ALA A 495 -14.36 10.05 -6.67
C ALA A 495 -15.35 10.28 -5.52
N ASN A 496 -14.96 11.21 -4.65
CA ASN A 496 -15.76 11.76 -3.57
C ASN A 496 -17.24 12.04 -3.89
N LYS A 497 -17.55 12.45 -5.12
CA LYS A 497 -18.94 12.70 -5.54
C LYS A 497 -19.85 11.48 -5.43
N TYR A 498 -19.31 10.26 -5.52
CA TYR A 498 -20.06 9.00 -5.44
C TYR A 498 -20.28 8.49 -4.01
N ILE A 499 -19.57 9.07 -3.04
CA ILE A 499 -19.66 8.71 -1.62
C ILE A 499 -20.24 9.82 -0.74
N LYS A 500 -20.84 10.85 -1.35
CA LYS A 500 -21.57 11.92 -0.61
C LYS A 500 -22.57 11.36 0.38
N ARG A 501 -23.17 10.21 0.04
CA ARG A 501 -23.95 9.36 0.94
C ARG A 501 -23.34 7.96 0.89
N PRO A 502 -22.73 7.46 1.97
CA PRO A 502 -22.32 6.07 2.03
C PRO A 502 -23.58 5.18 2.02
N ILE A 503 -23.47 4.01 1.41
CA ILE A 503 -24.45 2.94 1.59
C ILE A 503 -24.53 2.58 3.07
N TYR A 504 -25.69 2.09 3.53
CA TYR A 504 -25.86 1.65 4.91
C TYR A 504 -24.76 0.64 5.30
N GLN A 505 -24.05 0.90 6.41
CA GLN A 505 -22.85 0.15 6.86
C GLN A 505 -21.67 0.13 5.87
N GLY A 506 -21.63 1.03 4.89
CA GLY A 506 -20.51 1.21 3.98
C GLY A 506 -19.44 2.18 4.49
N SER A 507 -18.29 2.19 3.81
CA SER A 507 -17.23 3.16 4.07
C SER A 507 -17.54 4.51 3.44
N ALA A 508 -17.20 5.60 4.14
CA ALA A 508 -17.25 6.97 3.64
C ALA A 508 -15.87 7.46 3.15
N ASN A 509 -14.94 6.54 2.87
CA ASN A 509 -13.61 6.87 2.36
C ASN A 509 -13.47 6.43 0.89
N THR A 510 -12.67 7.17 0.12
CA THR A 510 -12.36 6.86 -1.30
C THR A 510 -10.96 6.31 -1.49
N VAL A 511 -10.13 6.35 -0.45
CA VAL A 511 -8.72 6.01 -0.48
C VAL A 511 -8.49 4.90 0.54
N HIS A 512 -7.95 3.77 0.08
CA HIS A 512 -7.87 2.54 0.88
C HIS A 512 -6.44 1.98 0.84
N GLY A 513 -5.84 1.71 2.00
CA GLY A 513 -4.56 1.01 2.08
C GLY A 513 -4.69 -0.40 1.51
N ILE A 514 -3.67 -0.85 0.79
CA ILE A 514 -3.64 -2.18 0.15
C ILE A 514 -2.37 -2.96 0.49
N ASP A 515 -1.57 -2.44 1.43
CA ASP A 515 -0.34 -3.04 1.94
C ASP A 515 -0.61 -4.42 2.57
N THR A 516 0.22 -5.42 2.27
CA THR A 516 0.17 -6.73 2.93
C THR A 516 1.30 -6.95 3.94
N HIS A 517 2.22 -5.99 4.04
CA HIS A 517 3.38 -6.04 4.93
C HIS A 517 3.78 -4.63 5.36
N TYR A 518 4.53 -4.57 6.47
CA TYR A 518 5.17 -3.33 6.92
C TYR A 518 6.69 -3.43 6.82
N ASP A 519 7.25 -4.64 6.83
CA ASP A 519 8.69 -4.85 6.79
C ASP A 519 9.27 -4.35 5.47
N MET A 520 10.37 -3.63 5.56
CA MET A 520 11.09 -3.11 4.40
C MET A 520 12.45 -3.82 4.32
N PRO A 521 12.63 -4.77 3.38
CA PRO A 521 13.91 -5.43 3.17
C PRO A 521 14.99 -4.37 2.87
N HIS A 522 16.10 -4.40 3.60
CA HIS A 522 17.18 -3.41 3.50
C HIS A 522 18.54 -4.07 3.69
N LEU A 523 19.61 -3.40 3.25
CA LEU A 523 20.96 -3.99 3.16
C LEU A 523 21.94 -3.45 4.22
N THR A 524 21.43 -2.81 5.26
CA THR A 524 22.26 -2.18 6.29
C THR A 524 21.52 -1.99 7.61
N PRO A 525 22.11 -2.40 8.75
CA PRO A 525 21.47 -2.18 10.04
C PRO A 525 21.53 -0.70 10.46
N PHE A 526 22.25 0.14 9.70
CA PHE A 526 22.47 1.54 10.03
C PHE A 526 21.42 2.46 9.40
N LEU A 527 20.14 2.09 9.47
CA LEU A 527 19.06 2.98 9.05
C LEU A 527 19.04 4.24 9.93
N ARG A 528 18.53 5.36 9.43
CA ARG A 528 18.27 6.53 10.29
C ARG A 528 16.81 6.90 10.12
N GLN A 529 15.97 6.15 10.80
CA GLN A 529 14.54 6.36 10.82
C GLN A 529 14.16 7.05 12.13
N VAL A 530 13.16 7.91 12.06
CA VAL A 530 12.67 8.70 13.22
C VAL A 530 11.62 7.94 14.02
N ASP A 531 10.86 7.10 13.31
CA ASP A 531 9.80 6.19 13.73
C ASP A 531 9.76 5.01 12.73
N TRP A 532 8.82 4.07 12.88
CA TRP A 532 8.61 2.94 11.94
C TRP A 532 9.92 2.24 11.51
N HIS A 533 10.79 1.96 12.47
CA HIS A 533 12.12 1.38 12.22
C HIS A 533 12.03 0.04 11.47
N GLY A 534 12.78 -0.10 10.39
CA GLY A 534 12.71 -1.27 9.51
C GLY A 534 11.49 -1.29 8.58
N SER A 535 10.70 -0.21 8.54
CA SER A 535 9.48 -0.07 7.74
C SER A 535 9.50 1.21 6.89
N TYR A 536 8.41 1.49 6.16
CA TYR A 536 8.26 2.64 5.27
C TYR A 536 7.85 3.89 6.06
N THR A 537 8.79 4.82 6.27
CA THR A 537 8.53 6.09 6.98
C THR A 537 8.12 7.21 6.05
N ALA A 538 8.61 7.21 4.81
CA ALA A 538 8.38 8.25 3.83
C ALA A 538 7.50 7.78 2.67
N ALA A 539 7.78 6.59 2.12
CA ALA A 539 7.11 6.03 0.94
C ALA A 539 6.87 7.08 -0.18
N ALA A 540 7.96 7.59 -0.75
CA ALA A 540 7.96 8.61 -1.79
C ALA A 540 7.80 7.98 -3.19
N GLY A 541 6.56 7.83 -3.67
CA GLY A 541 6.26 7.44 -5.06
C GLY A 541 5.28 6.27 -5.16
N HIS A 542 4.67 6.12 -6.34
CA HIS A 542 3.81 4.97 -6.68
C HIS A 542 3.71 4.81 -8.22
N ASN A 543 4.83 4.99 -8.93
CA ASN A 543 4.83 4.97 -10.39
C ASN A 543 4.93 3.55 -10.94
N PHE A 544 4.05 3.19 -11.87
CA PHE A 544 4.06 1.88 -12.50
C PHE A 544 5.09 1.77 -13.62
N TYR A 545 5.62 0.57 -13.82
CA TYR A 545 6.36 0.27 -15.03
C TYR A 545 5.41 0.19 -16.25
N THR A 546 5.48 1.17 -17.16
CA THR A 546 4.50 1.38 -18.24
C THR A 546 5.14 1.46 -19.64
N ALA A 547 6.29 0.79 -19.80
CA ALA A 547 6.98 0.56 -21.07
C ALA A 547 7.18 -0.95 -21.30
N ARG A 548 7.78 -1.37 -22.42
CA ARG A 548 7.98 -2.78 -22.82
C ARG A 548 9.45 -3.25 -22.81
N SER A 549 10.35 -2.42 -22.28
CA SER A 549 11.78 -2.71 -22.20
C SER A 549 12.21 -3.63 -21.06
N PHE A 550 11.55 -3.64 -19.90
CA PHE A 550 11.73 -4.63 -18.83
C PHE A 550 10.95 -5.92 -19.14
N PRO A 551 11.18 -7.02 -18.40
CA PRO A 551 10.38 -8.24 -18.54
C PRO A 551 8.88 -8.01 -18.38
N GLU A 552 8.08 -8.85 -19.04
CA GLU A 552 6.59 -8.80 -19.00
C GLU A 552 6.02 -8.78 -17.58
N SER A 553 6.69 -9.43 -16.63
CA SER A 553 6.28 -9.46 -15.21
C SER A 553 6.21 -8.08 -14.54
N TYR A 554 6.84 -7.05 -15.13
CA TYR A 554 6.78 -5.66 -14.67
C TYR A 554 5.62 -4.87 -15.27
N TRP A 555 5.17 -5.22 -16.49
CA TRP A 555 4.29 -4.39 -17.31
C TRP A 555 2.97 -4.11 -16.63
N ASN A 556 2.72 -2.84 -16.33
CA ASN A 556 1.50 -2.33 -15.70
C ASN A 556 1.12 -3.07 -14.40
N LYS A 557 2.10 -3.65 -13.70
CA LYS A 557 1.88 -4.51 -12.52
C LYS A 557 2.76 -4.14 -11.34
N ILE A 558 3.98 -3.68 -11.59
CA ILE A 558 4.92 -3.27 -10.54
C ILE A 558 4.91 -1.76 -10.43
N ALA A 559 4.60 -1.27 -9.22
CA ALA A 559 4.77 0.12 -8.84
C ALA A 559 6.06 0.31 -8.03
N PHE A 560 6.76 1.42 -8.28
CA PHE A 560 8.00 1.76 -7.59
C PHE A 560 7.74 2.78 -6.48
N VAL A 561 8.11 2.41 -5.26
CA VAL A 561 7.96 3.26 -4.05
C VAL A 561 9.33 3.54 -3.46
N ALA A 562 9.78 4.80 -3.50
CA ALA A 562 11.09 5.16 -2.96
C ALA A 562 11.03 5.34 -1.45
N GLU A 563 12.01 4.82 -0.72
CA GLU A 563 12.10 4.98 0.72
C GLU A 563 13.50 5.51 1.08
N PRO A 564 13.68 6.84 1.12
CA PRO A 564 14.98 7.45 1.32
C PRO A 564 15.59 7.17 2.70
N THR A 565 14.79 6.94 3.73
CA THR A 565 15.32 6.61 5.06
C THR A 565 15.79 5.16 5.16
N GLY A 566 15.20 4.29 4.33
CA GLY A 566 15.52 2.89 4.17
C GLY A 566 16.57 2.58 3.10
N ARG A 567 16.84 3.54 2.22
CA ARG A 567 17.83 3.45 1.12
C ARG A 567 17.40 2.44 0.05
N VAL A 568 16.10 2.35 -0.17
CA VAL A 568 15.50 1.36 -1.09
C VAL A 568 14.53 1.99 -2.08
N LEU A 569 14.35 1.30 -3.20
CA LEU A 569 13.27 1.47 -4.15
C LEU A 569 12.52 0.13 -4.24
N HIS A 570 11.34 0.10 -3.65
CA HIS A 570 10.52 -1.10 -3.49
C HIS A 570 9.74 -1.44 -4.77
N ASN A 571 9.64 -2.74 -5.10
CA ASN A 571 8.69 -3.26 -6.08
C ASN A 571 7.38 -3.65 -5.38
N ALA A 572 6.41 -2.75 -5.40
CA ALA A 572 5.05 -3.07 -4.98
C ALA A 572 4.32 -3.79 -6.14
N GLN A 573 4.11 -5.10 -6.03
CA GLN A 573 3.32 -5.83 -7.01
C GLN A 573 1.84 -5.65 -6.74
N ILE A 574 1.15 -4.97 -7.65
CA ILE A 574 -0.27 -4.67 -7.49
C ILE A 574 -1.10 -5.74 -8.19
N ASN A 575 -1.94 -6.44 -7.42
CA ASN A 575 -2.80 -7.50 -7.91
C ASN A 575 -4.27 -7.10 -7.75
N ALA A 576 -5.07 -7.32 -8.80
CA ALA A 576 -6.51 -7.11 -8.71
C ALA A 576 -7.14 -8.07 -7.69
N ASN A 577 -8.03 -7.54 -6.85
CA ASN A 577 -8.85 -8.30 -5.92
C ASN A 577 -10.27 -7.73 -5.92
N GLY A 578 -11.21 -8.44 -6.56
CA GLY A 578 -12.52 -7.88 -6.85
C GLY A 578 -12.41 -6.68 -7.81
N SER A 579 -13.15 -5.61 -7.51
CA SER A 579 -13.01 -4.27 -8.09
C SER A 579 -11.99 -3.38 -7.35
N GLY A 580 -11.21 -4.00 -6.47
CA GLY A 580 -10.12 -3.47 -5.67
C GLY A 580 -8.75 -4.02 -6.05
N TYR A 581 -7.79 -3.85 -5.12
CA TYR A 581 -6.41 -4.27 -5.26
C TYR A 581 -5.81 -4.72 -3.93
N THR A 582 -4.79 -5.55 -4.00
CA THR A 582 -3.87 -5.88 -2.90
C THR A 582 -2.44 -5.77 -3.41
N GLU A 583 -1.54 -5.26 -2.57
CA GLU A 583 -0.11 -5.30 -2.83
C GLU A 583 0.46 -6.70 -2.51
N LYS A 584 1.61 -7.02 -3.09
CA LYS A 584 2.45 -8.14 -2.70
C LYS A 584 3.90 -7.68 -2.74
N ASN A 585 4.63 -7.97 -1.67
CA ASN A 585 6.05 -7.70 -1.59
C ASN A 585 6.80 -8.44 -2.71
N LYS A 586 7.48 -7.69 -3.59
CA LYS A 586 8.42 -8.23 -4.58
C LYS A 586 9.85 -7.72 -4.37
N PHE A 587 10.17 -7.40 -3.12
CA PHE A 587 11.47 -6.90 -2.71
C PHE A 587 11.86 -5.64 -3.50
N ASN A 588 13.13 -5.25 -3.47
CA ASN A 588 13.56 -4.00 -4.05
C ASN A 588 14.06 -4.17 -5.49
N ILE A 589 13.74 -3.22 -6.37
CA ILE A 589 14.46 -3.05 -7.65
C ILE A 589 15.86 -2.46 -7.40
N LEU A 590 16.02 -1.75 -6.29
CA LEU A 590 17.25 -1.12 -5.86
C LEU A 590 17.30 -1.06 -4.34
N ALA A 591 18.34 -1.61 -3.71
CA ALA A 591 18.62 -1.39 -2.29
C ALA A 591 20.11 -1.06 -2.08
N SER A 592 20.43 -0.15 -1.16
CA SER A 592 21.81 0.29 -0.92
C SER A 592 22.24 0.14 0.55
N SER A 593 23.51 -0.22 0.76
CA SER A 593 24.13 -0.15 2.09
C SER A 593 24.85 1.17 2.35
N ASP A 594 24.99 2.07 1.36
CA ASP A 594 25.64 3.38 1.51
C ASP A 594 24.78 4.31 2.39
N GLU A 595 25.36 4.86 3.46
CA GLU A 595 24.66 5.79 4.35
C GLU A 595 24.14 7.08 3.75
N TRP A 596 24.49 7.41 2.51
CA TRP A 596 24.03 8.64 1.86
C TRP A 596 22.92 8.40 0.84
N PHE A 597 22.78 7.17 0.34
CA PHE A 597 21.83 6.83 -0.72
C PHE A 597 20.39 7.06 -0.27
N SER A 598 19.67 7.98 -0.93
CA SER A 598 18.35 8.47 -0.52
C SER A 598 17.47 8.71 -1.75
N PRO A 599 16.89 7.66 -2.35
CA PRO A 599 16.01 7.79 -3.51
C PRO A 599 14.71 8.50 -3.09
N VAL A 600 14.31 9.53 -3.83
CA VAL A 600 13.12 10.35 -3.51
C VAL A 600 12.09 10.44 -4.64
N HIS A 601 12.47 10.02 -5.84
CA HIS A 601 11.57 9.93 -6.99
C HIS A 601 12.08 8.84 -7.94
N ALA A 602 11.21 7.93 -8.36
CA ALA A 602 11.46 7.09 -9.53
C ALA A 602 10.25 7.04 -10.48
N GLU A 603 10.49 7.08 -11.79
CA GLU A 603 9.47 6.90 -12.82
C GLU A 603 10.07 6.42 -14.15
N VAL A 604 9.22 5.83 -15.02
CA VAL A 604 9.66 5.34 -16.33
C VAL A 604 9.88 6.51 -17.28
N GLY A 605 11.08 6.57 -17.86
CA GLY A 605 11.48 7.62 -18.79
C GLY A 605 11.08 7.34 -20.25
N PRO A 606 11.39 8.29 -21.15
CA PRO A 606 11.04 8.21 -22.57
C PRO A 606 11.72 7.04 -23.31
N ASP A 607 12.86 6.58 -22.80
CA ASP A 607 13.64 5.45 -23.31
C ASP A 607 13.16 4.07 -22.79
N GLY A 608 12.20 4.06 -21.87
CA GLY A 608 11.69 2.85 -21.22
C GLY A 608 12.55 2.37 -20.05
N ALA A 609 13.61 3.09 -19.67
CA ALA A 609 14.34 2.83 -18.44
C ALA A 609 13.58 3.37 -17.23
N LEU A 610 13.88 2.83 -16.04
CA LEU A 610 13.41 3.41 -14.78
C LEU A 610 14.42 4.45 -14.32
N TRP A 611 14.02 5.72 -14.27
CA TRP A 611 14.88 6.81 -13.81
C TRP A 611 14.71 7.02 -12.31
N VAL A 612 15.80 7.32 -11.62
CA VAL A 612 15.82 7.50 -10.16
C VAL A 612 16.54 8.80 -9.80
N ALA A 613 15.86 9.67 -9.06
CA ALA A 613 16.48 10.82 -8.39
C ALA A 613 16.90 10.42 -6.98
N ASP A 614 18.20 10.38 -6.75
CA ASP A 614 18.83 10.16 -5.46
C ASP A 614 19.27 11.50 -4.88
N TRP A 615 18.66 11.89 -3.76
CA TRP A 615 19.01 13.11 -3.05
C TRP A 615 20.47 13.06 -2.58
N TYR A 616 21.00 11.87 -2.29
CA TYR A 616 22.34 11.61 -1.76
C TYR A 616 22.69 12.46 -0.53
N ASN A 617 22.05 12.18 0.60
CA ASN A 617 22.20 12.98 1.81
C ASN A 617 22.30 12.13 3.08
N PHE A 618 23.26 12.46 3.94
CA PHE A 618 23.38 11.81 5.25
C PHE A 618 22.22 12.15 6.18
N ILE A 619 21.69 13.39 6.12
CA ILE A 619 20.54 13.80 6.94
C ILE A 619 19.35 14.08 6.03
N ILE A 620 18.46 13.09 5.92
CA ILE A 620 17.21 13.20 5.18
C ILE A 620 15.98 13.37 6.09
N GLN A 621 16.09 13.00 7.37
CA GLN A 621 15.00 13.07 8.35
C GLN A 621 14.54 14.51 8.56
N HIS A 622 13.26 14.70 8.84
CA HIS A 622 12.64 16.02 8.94
C HIS A 622 12.02 16.27 10.32
N ASN A 623 11.01 15.47 10.72
CA ASN A 623 10.44 15.43 12.06
C ASN A 623 9.95 14.00 12.37
N PRO A 624 9.64 13.64 13.64
CA PRO A 624 9.71 14.46 14.86
C PRO A 624 11.12 14.96 15.19
N THR A 625 11.19 16.10 15.89
CA THR A 625 12.46 16.71 16.32
C THR A 625 13.16 15.80 17.34
N PRO A 626 14.42 15.40 17.10
CA PRO A 626 15.17 14.63 18.07
C PRO A 626 15.44 15.43 19.35
N ARG A 627 15.56 14.74 20.49
CA ARG A 627 15.76 15.39 21.80
C ARG A 627 17.04 16.24 21.79
N GLY A 628 16.92 17.49 22.23
CA GLY A 628 18.04 18.44 22.26
C GLY A 628 18.25 19.24 20.98
N TRP A 629 17.45 18.99 19.95
CA TRP A 629 17.46 19.74 18.70
C TRP A 629 16.25 20.67 18.61
N GLU A 630 16.30 21.66 17.70
CA GLU A 630 15.24 22.62 17.44
C GLU A 630 14.84 22.59 15.95
N ASN A 631 13.59 22.93 15.66
CA ASN A 631 13.10 23.06 14.28
C ASN A 631 13.42 24.43 13.69
N GLY A 632 13.73 24.45 12.39
CA GLY A 632 13.77 25.67 11.59
C GLY A 632 12.38 26.07 11.09
N GLU A 633 12.33 27.12 10.26
CA GLU A 633 11.08 27.63 9.69
C GLU A 633 10.34 26.59 8.83
N GLY A 634 11.07 25.65 8.23
CA GLY A 634 10.55 24.55 7.43
C GLY A 634 9.86 23.43 8.20
N ASN A 635 9.88 23.49 9.54
CA ASN A 635 9.51 22.43 10.48
C ASN A 635 10.44 21.20 10.48
N ALA A 636 11.61 21.30 9.83
CA ALA A 636 12.67 20.31 9.95
C ALA A 636 13.63 20.67 11.07
N TYR A 637 14.12 19.68 11.80
CA TYR A 637 15.18 19.94 12.77
C TYR A 637 16.46 20.43 12.07
N ILE A 638 17.11 21.43 12.69
CA ILE A 638 18.30 22.07 12.16
C ILE A 638 19.50 21.16 12.40
N ASN A 639 20.13 20.65 11.35
CA ASN A 639 21.31 19.79 11.47
C ASN A 639 22.44 20.27 10.53
N PRO A 640 23.64 20.60 11.06
CA PRO A 640 24.76 21.04 10.24
C PRO A 640 25.31 19.97 9.29
N MET A 641 24.98 18.69 9.51
CA MET A 641 25.35 17.58 8.63
C MET A 641 24.39 17.37 7.45
N ARG A 642 23.32 18.17 7.33
CA ARG A 642 22.45 18.14 6.16
C ARG A 642 23.19 18.69 4.94
N ASP A 643 23.44 17.82 3.98
CA ASP A 643 24.28 18.16 2.82
C ASP A 643 23.56 19.08 1.82
N ARG A 644 24.36 19.90 1.14
CA ARG A 644 23.92 20.82 0.08
C ARG A 644 24.88 20.80 -1.12
N GLN A 645 25.59 19.69 -1.35
CA GLN A 645 26.69 19.61 -2.30
C GLN A 645 26.62 18.39 -3.24
N HIS A 646 25.84 17.37 -2.90
CA HIS A 646 25.76 16.13 -3.66
C HIS A 646 24.33 15.85 -4.15
N GLY A 647 24.21 15.00 -5.15
CA GLY A 647 22.92 14.57 -5.71
C GLY A 647 23.10 13.86 -7.04
N ARG A 648 22.28 12.84 -7.30
CA ARG A 648 22.53 11.92 -8.41
C ARG A 648 21.25 11.55 -9.13
N ILE A 649 21.37 11.37 -10.45
CA ILE A 649 20.32 10.82 -11.30
C ILE A 649 20.86 9.52 -11.90
N TYR A 650 20.11 8.44 -11.69
CA TYR A 650 20.43 7.13 -12.24
C TYR A 650 19.37 6.65 -13.22
N ARG A 651 19.76 5.71 -14.08
CA ARG A 651 18.88 4.91 -14.92
C ARG A 651 19.05 3.45 -14.51
N VAL A 652 17.94 2.74 -14.29
CA VAL A 652 17.91 1.29 -14.14
C VAL A 652 17.45 0.72 -15.47
N VAL A 653 18.30 -0.08 -16.11
CA VAL A 653 18.08 -0.65 -17.45
C VAL A 653 18.06 -2.17 -17.39
N TYR A 654 17.25 -2.80 -18.24
CA TYR A 654 17.22 -4.26 -18.39
C TYR A 654 18.00 -4.70 -19.64
N LYS A 655 19.02 -5.55 -19.45
CA LYS A 655 19.93 -5.98 -20.53
C LYS A 655 19.28 -6.91 -21.55
N GLY A 656 18.22 -7.63 -21.16
CA GLY A 656 17.49 -8.54 -22.03
C GLY A 656 16.38 -7.88 -22.85
N GLY A 657 16.15 -6.60 -22.63
CA GLY A 657 15.03 -5.85 -23.19
C GLY A 657 15.24 -5.36 -24.61
N THR A 658 14.14 -5.02 -25.29
CA THR A 658 14.22 -4.19 -26.50
C THR A 658 14.15 -2.72 -26.09
N PRO A 659 15.05 -1.85 -26.59
CA PRO A 659 14.96 -0.42 -26.33
C PRO A 659 13.61 0.15 -26.78
N SER A 660 13.02 1.03 -25.96
CA SER A 660 11.77 1.70 -26.32
C SER A 660 11.99 2.65 -27.50
N LYS A 661 10.99 2.75 -28.39
CA LYS A 661 11.03 3.77 -29.46
C LYS A 661 10.82 5.16 -28.83
N THR A 662 11.79 6.04 -29.06
CA THR A 662 11.75 7.45 -28.68
C THR A 662 11.24 8.34 -29.81
N PHE A 663 10.77 9.54 -29.48
CA PHE A 663 10.23 10.52 -30.41
C PHE A 663 10.80 11.93 -30.11
N ASP A 664 10.74 12.83 -31.08
CA ASP A 664 10.80 14.27 -30.84
C ASP A 664 9.48 14.85 -31.36
N LEU A 665 8.64 15.35 -30.44
CA LEU A 665 7.28 15.78 -30.75
C LEU A 665 7.09 17.31 -30.76
N LYS A 666 8.15 18.11 -30.64
CA LYS A 666 8.05 19.58 -30.60
C LYS A 666 7.35 20.16 -31.83
N ASP A 667 7.71 19.67 -33.01
CA ASP A 667 7.16 20.10 -34.30
C ASP A 667 6.52 18.93 -35.07
N ALA A 668 5.99 17.94 -34.35
CA ALA A 668 5.44 16.71 -34.95
C ALA A 668 4.26 16.97 -35.89
N SER A 669 4.27 16.28 -37.03
CA SER A 669 3.13 16.15 -37.93
C SER A 669 1.99 15.32 -37.31
N ASN A 670 0.78 15.44 -37.88
CA ASN A 670 -0.37 14.61 -37.48
C ASN A 670 -0.04 13.11 -37.51
N SER A 671 0.74 12.64 -38.50
CA SER A 671 1.15 11.23 -38.58
C SER A 671 2.10 10.82 -37.46
N GLU A 672 3.03 11.70 -37.06
CA GLU A 672 3.98 11.42 -35.97
C GLU A 672 3.27 11.41 -34.61
N LEU A 673 2.34 12.34 -34.38
CA LEU A 673 1.49 12.33 -33.17
C LEU A 673 0.67 11.04 -33.07
N ILE A 674 0.07 10.59 -34.18
CA ILE A 674 -0.68 9.33 -34.22
C ILE A 674 0.23 8.11 -34.03
N GLU A 675 1.48 8.15 -34.51
CA GLU A 675 2.46 7.09 -34.26
C GLU A 675 2.87 7.05 -32.78
N ALA A 676 3.15 8.19 -32.16
CA ALA A 676 3.47 8.27 -30.74
C ALA A 676 2.30 7.86 -29.83
N LEU A 677 1.05 8.16 -30.22
CA LEU A 677 -0.16 7.69 -29.54
C LEU A 677 -0.27 6.15 -29.54
N LYS A 678 0.40 5.47 -30.48
CA LYS A 678 0.46 4.00 -30.57
C LYS A 678 1.68 3.39 -29.85
N SER A 679 2.50 4.20 -29.21
CA SER A 679 3.72 3.73 -28.55
C SER A 679 3.44 2.72 -27.44
N GLU A 680 4.35 1.77 -27.26
CA GLU A 680 4.38 0.84 -26.13
C GLU A 680 4.85 1.52 -24.83
N ASN A 681 5.27 2.78 -24.87
CA ASN A 681 5.61 3.56 -23.68
C ASN A 681 4.51 4.59 -23.41
N MET A 682 3.90 4.51 -22.22
CA MET A 682 2.80 5.40 -21.80
C MET A 682 3.19 6.88 -21.85
N PHE A 683 4.46 7.22 -21.57
CA PHE A 683 4.96 8.59 -21.65
C PHE A 683 4.69 9.20 -23.04
N TRP A 684 5.05 8.50 -24.10
CA TRP A 684 4.85 8.99 -25.47
C TRP A 684 3.37 9.04 -25.86
N ARG A 685 2.55 8.10 -25.36
CA ARG A 685 1.10 8.14 -25.61
C ARG A 685 0.43 9.33 -24.94
N LEU A 686 0.71 9.57 -23.66
CA LEU A 686 0.17 10.71 -22.92
C LEU A 686 0.68 12.04 -23.47
N THR A 687 1.95 12.11 -23.89
CA THR A 687 2.51 13.31 -24.53
C THR A 687 1.82 13.60 -25.86
N ALA A 688 1.62 12.58 -26.71
CA ALA A 688 0.88 12.73 -27.96
C ALA A 688 -0.58 13.15 -27.73
N GLN A 689 -1.27 12.53 -26.76
CA GLN A 689 -2.62 12.91 -26.37
C GLN A 689 -2.68 14.39 -25.92
N ARG A 690 -1.80 14.78 -24.99
CA ARG A 690 -1.68 16.17 -24.50
C ARG A 690 -1.52 17.14 -25.66
N LEU A 691 -0.56 16.91 -26.55
CA LEU A 691 -0.30 17.78 -27.70
C LEU A 691 -1.48 17.84 -28.69
N ILE A 692 -2.19 16.75 -28.92
CA ILE A 692 -3.41 16.75 -29.75
C ILE A 692 -4.48 17.66 -29.14
N VAL A 693 -4.68 17.57 -27.82
CA VAL A 693 -5.69 18.34 -27.08
C VAL A 693 -5.30 19.82 -26.95
N GLU A 694 -4.08 20.12 -26.53
CA GLU A 694 -3.57 21.50 -26.39
C GLU A 694 -3.62 22.26 -27.72
N ASN A 695 -3.28 21.60 -28.83
CA ASN A 695 -3.35 22.18 -30.17
C ASN A 695 -4.76 22.18 -30.78
N LYS A 696 -5.77 21.61 -30.09
CA LYS A 696 -7.15 21.46 -30.57
C LYS A 696 -7.24 20.84 -31.96
N ASN A 697 -6.38 19.86 -32.23
CA ASN A 697 -6.20 19.29 -33.55
C ASN A 697 -7.33 18.31 -33.90
N THR A 698 -8.32 18.77 -34.67
CA THR A 698 -9.45 17.95 -35.12
C THR A 698 -9.21 17.26 -36.47
N GLU A 699 -8.06 17.45 -37.10
CA GLU A 699 -7.74 16.78 -38.37
C GLU A 699 -7.44 15.29 -38.19
N VAL A 700 -7.11 14.85 -36.98
CA VAL A 700 -6.75 13.46 -36.64
C VAL A 700 -7.93 12.57 -36.24
N LEU A 701 -9.18 13.09 -36.24
CA LEU A 701 -10.35 12.34 -35.75
C LEU A 701 -10.54 11.00 -36.45
N SER A 702 -10.34 10.93 -37.78
CA SER A 702 -10.47 9.68 -38.53
C SER A 702 -9.46 8.62 -38.06
N ASP A 703 -8.26 9.03 -37.67
CA ASP A 703 -7.24 8.11 -37.18
C ASP A 703 -7.49 7.69 -35.73
N LEU A 704 -7.98 8.60 -34.87
CA LEU A 704 -8.45 8.26 -33.53
C LEU A 704 -9.58 7.24 -33.57
N TYR A 705 -10.56 7.40 -34.48
CA TYR A 705 -11.64 6.42 -34.63
C TYR A 705 -11.13 5.03 -35.04
N LYS A 706 -10.11 4.96 -35.91
CA LYS A 706 -9.49 3.69 -36.30
C LYS A 706 -8.78 3.03 -35.12
N ILE A 707 -8.08 3.82 -34.30
CA ILE A 707 -7.38 3.31 -33.10
C ILE A 707 -8.38 2.74 -32.09
N ILE A 708 -9.47 3.46 -31.80
CA ILE A 708 -10.52 2.98 -30.88
C ILE A 708 -11.23 1.73 -31.41
N SER A 709 -11.35 1.61 -32.74
CA SER A 709 -12.00 0.46 -33.38
C SER A 709 -11.09 -0.77 -33.50
N ASP A 710 -9.79 -0.64 -33.27
CA ASP A 710 -8.88 -1.78 -33.21
C ASP A 710 -9.31 -2.70 -32.07
N GLN A 711 -9.25 -4.00 -32.27
CA GLN A 711 -9.66 -5.01 -31.29
C GLN A 711 -8.46 -5.79 -30.74
N SER A 712 -7.23 -5.48 -31.18
CA SER A 712 -6.03 -6.10 -30.65
C SER A 712 -5.80 -5.72 -29.18
N THR A 713 -5.13 -6.60 -28.46
CA THR A 713 -4.53 -6.33 -27.16
C THR A 713 -3.07 -6.73 -27.20
N ASP A 714 -2.27 -6.14 -26.33
CA ASP A 714 -0.93 -6.64 -26.03
C ASP A 714 -0.99 -7.95 -25.23
N GLU A 715 0.18 -8.44 -24.85
CA GLU A 715 0.41 -9.70 -24.14
C GLU A 715 -0.30 -9.74 -22.77
N ILE A 716 -0.50 -8.58 -22.14
CA ILE A 716 -1.20 -8.44 -20.85
C ILE A 716 -2.68 -8.04 -21.00
N GLY A 717 -3.22 -8.06 -22.23
CA GLY A 717 -4.65 -7.83 -22.49
C GLY A 717 -5.08 -6.35 -22.53
N ILE A 718 -4.12 -5.42 -22.63
CA ILE A 718 -4.37 -3.98 -22.66
C ILE A 718 -4.32 -3.47 -24.11
N ASN A 719 -5.14 -2.46 -24.41
CA ASN A 719 -5.00 -1.64 -25.62
C ASN A 719 -4.84 -0.17 -25.21
N GLY A 720 -3.63 0.17 -24.75
CA GLY A 720 -3.26 1.52 -24.31
C GLY A 720 -3.54 2.60 -25.37
N PRO A 721 -3.19 2.39 -26.65
CA PRO A 721 -3.50 3.35 -27.72
C PRO A 721 -4.99 3.68 -27.84
N ALA A 722 -5.88 2.69 -27.75
CA ALA A 722 -7.33 2.93 -27.76
C ALA A 722 -7.79 3.75 -26.55
N ILE A 723 -7.24 3.48 -25.36
CA ILE A 723 -7.55 4.24 -24.14
C ILE A 723 -7.12 5.71 -24.31
N ASN A 724 -5.90 5.98 -24.76
CA ASN A 724 -5.43 7.35 -25.01
C ASN A 724 -6.23 8.06 -26.12
N ALA A 725 -6.65 7.33 -27.17
CA ALA A 725 -7.49 7.88 -28.22
C ALA A 725 -8.90 8.27 -27.73
N LEU A 726 -9.51 7.47 -26.84
CA LEU A 726 -10.79 7.83 -26.18
C LEU A 726 -10.67 9.15 -25.44
N TRP A 727 -9.61 9.31 -24.65
CA TRP A 727 -9.35 10.50 -23.87
C TRP A 727 -8.92 11.72 -24.69
N ALA A 728 -8.26 11.51 -25.85
CA ALA A 728 -8.00 12.56 -26.82
C ALA A 728 -9.31 13.11 -27.42
N LEU A 729 -10.26 12.23 -27.79
CA LEU A 729 -11.59 12.67 -28.26
C LEU A 729 -12.35 13.45 -27.20
N HIS A 730 -12.30 12.99 -25.94
CA HIS A 730 -12.88 13.70 -24.81
C HIS A 730 -12.27 15.10 -24.64
N GLY A 731 -10.93 15.20 -24.63
CA GLY A 731 -10.22 16.48 -24.50
C GLY A 731 -10.44 17.45 -25.66
N LEU A 732 -10.69 16.93 -26.88
CA LEU A 732 -11.08 17.73 -28.05
C LEU A 732 -12.56 18.18 -28.01
N GLY A 733 -13.31 17.83 -26.96
CA GLY A 733 -14.74 18.15 -26.83
C GLY A 733 -15.62 17.45 -27.84
N GLN A 734 -15.20 16.28 -28.35
CA GLN A 734 -15.97 15.53 -29.37
C GLN A 734 -16.96 14.53 -28.75
N LEU A 735 -17.02 14.43 -27.42
CA LEU A 735 -17.87 13.50 -26.68
C LEU A 735 -18.81 14.25 -25.71
N ASP A 736 -19.39 15.36 -26.18
CA ASP A 736 -20.39 16.17 -25.45
C ASP A 736 -21.85 15.89 -25.90
N GLY A 737 -22.04 14.91 -26.78
CA GLY A 737 -23.32 14.56 -27.41
C GLY A 737 -23.63 15.33 -28.71
N SER A 738 -22.77 16.26 -29.13
CA SER A 738 -22.94 17.01 -30.39
C SER A 738 -22.37 16.27 -31.62
N ASN A 739 -21.40 15.38 -31.44
CA ASN A 739 -20.76 14.61 -32.50
C ASN A 739 -21.17 13.12 -32.43
N ARG A 740 -22.30 12.80 -33.09
CA ARG A 740 -22.85 11.44 -33.09
C ARG A 740 -21.91 10.37 -33.63
N GLU A 741 -21.03 10.71 -34.58
CA GLU A 741 -20.09 9.73 -35.13
C GLU A 741 -19.08 9.29 -34.07
N ALA A 742 -18.50 10.25 -33.33
CA ALA A 742 -17.61 9.97 -32.22
C ALA A 742 -18.32 9.11 -31.14
N ASP A 743 -19.52 9.52 -30.74
CA ASP A 743 -20.32 8.76 -29.77
C ASP A 743 -20.57 7.32 -30.22
N MET A 744 -20.92 7.09 -31.50
CA MET A 744 -21.13 5.74 -32.05
C MET A 744 -19.88 4.87 -32.02
N ILE A 745 -18.70 5.46 -32.19
CA ILE A 745 -17.43 4.75 -32.11
C ILE A 745 -17.14 4.33 -30.67
N VAL A 746 -17.33 5.24 -29.71
CA VAL A 746 -17.12 4.95 -28.29
C VAL A 746 -18.17 3.96 -27.75
N GLU A 747 -19.43 4.07 -28.16
CA GLU A 747 -20.50 3.10 -27.84
C GLU A 747 -20.12 1.67 -28.24
N LYS A 748 -19.42 1.48 -29.38
CA LYS A 748 -18.93 0.17 -29.80
C LYS A 748 -17.77 -0.33 -28.94
N ALA A 749 -16.95 0.58 -28.42
CA ALA A 749 -15.84 0.26 -27.54
C ALA A 749 -16.28 -0.35 -26.20
N LEU A 750 -17.56 -0.20 -25.81
CA LEU A 750 -18.17 -0.92 -24.67
C LEU A 750 -18.15 -2.46 -24.82
N LYS A 751 -17.79 -2.98 -26.01
CA LYS A 751 -17.64 -4.43 -26.28
C LYS A 751 -16.21 -4.82 -26.66
N HIS A 752 -15.25 -3.93 -26.49
CA HIS A 752 -13.85 -4.18 -26.82
C HIS A 752 -13.25 -5.32 -25.97
N PRO A 753 -12.35 -6.18 -26.49
CA PRO A 753 -11.73 -7.28 -25.74
C PRO A 753 -11.00 -6.84 -24.46
N SER A 754 -10.21 -5.76 -24.53
CA SER A 754 -9.57 -5.16 -23.36
C SER A 754 -10.60 -4.52 -22.42
N ALA A 755 -10.60 -4.94 -21.14
CA ALA A 755 -11.41 -4.35 -20.08
C ALA A 755 -11.08 -2.87 -19.85
N GLY A 756 -9.79 -2.52 -19.91
CA GLY A 756 -9.34 -1.13 -19.80
C GLY A 756 -9.99 -0.19 -20.83
N VAL A 757 -10.22 -0.66 -22.06
CA VAL A 757 -10.94 0.12 -23.09
C VAL A 757 -12.42 0.27 -22.74
N ARG A 758 -13.10 -0.81 -22.32
CA ARG A 758 -14.53 -0.77 -21.94
C ARG A 758 -14.75 0.19 -20.76
N LYS A 759 -13.92 0.07 -19.73
CA LYS A 759 -13.89 0.94 -18.55
C LYS A 759 -13.70 2.41 -18.91
N ASN A 760 -12.73 2.73 -19.76
CA ASN A 760 -12.47 4.11 -20.15
C ASN A 760 -13.52 4.66 -21.14
N ALA A 761 -14.13 3.82 -21.98
CA ALA A 761 -15.25 4.21 -22.83
C ALA A 761 -16.45 4.70 -21.98
N LEU A 762 -16.78 4.00 -20.90
CA LEU A 762 -17.81 4.43 -19.94
C LEU A 762 -17.54 5.83 -19.38
N ARG A 763 -16.28 6.14 -19.05
CA ARG A 763 -15.86 7.39 -18.41
C ARG A 763 -15.89 8.62 -19.31
N VAL A 764 -15.87 8.43 -20.63
CA VAL A 764 -15.84 9.54 -21.61
C VAL A 764 -17.16 9.74 -22.35
N LEU A 765 -18.11 8.80 -22.23
CA LEU A 765 -19.40 8.90 -22.92
C LEU A 765 -20.28 10.02 -22.34
N PRO A 766 -20.96 10.81 -23.19
CA PRO A 766 -21.78 11.92 -22.71
C PRO A 766 -23.07 11.43 -22.02
N PRO A 767 -23.60 12.18 -21.03
CA PRO A 767 -24.80 11.81 -20.28
C PRO A 767 -26.09 12.07 -21.08
N THR A 768 -26.33 11.27 -22.14
CA THR A 768 -27.53 11.35 -23.01
C THR A 768 -28.41 10.11 -22.86
N GLN A 769 -29.68 10.21 -23.30
CA GLN A 769 -30.59 9.06 -23.31
C GLN A 769 -30.13 7.97 -24.29
N GLU A 770 -29.52 8.37 -25.40
CA GLU A 770 -28.93 7.48 -26.41
C GLU A 770 -27.75 6.69 -25.83
N THR A 771 -26.83 7.37 -25.13
CA THR A 771 -25.71 6.75 -24.42
C THR A 771 -26.22 5.76 -23.38
N LEU A 772 -27.18 6.15 -22.55
CA LEU A 772 -27.74 5.29 -21.53
C LEU A 772 -28.30 3.99 -22.13
N LYS A 773 -29.03 4.10 -23.25
CA LYS A 773 -29.53 2.93 -23.98
C LYS A 773 -28.40 2.05 -24.52
N ALA A 774 -27.30 2.64 -24.99
CA ALA A 774 -26.13 1.89 -25.44
C ALA A 774 -25.46 1.13 -24.28
N ILE A 775 -25.31 1.76 -23.11
CA ILE A 775 -24.77 1.14 -21.89
C ILE A 775 -25.65 -0.05 -21.49
N LEU A 776 -26.96 0.15 -21.32
CA LEU A 776 -27.89 -0.92 -20.93
C LEU A 776 -27.94 -2.05 -21.96
N GLY A 777 -27.81 -1.74 -23.26
CA GLY A 777 -27.79 -2.72 -24.34
C GLY A 777 -26.44 -3.41 -24.59
N SER A 778 -25.38 -3.00 -23.89
CA SER A 778 -24.03 -3.54 -24.08
C SER A 778 -23.77 -4.83 -23.30
N GLY A 779 -24.46 -5.03 -22.17
CA GLY A 779 -24.21 -6.11 -21.20
C GLY A 779 -23.15 -5.76 -20.14
N ILE A 780 -22.62 -4.53 -20.13
CA ILE A 780 -21.49 -4.13 -19.27
C ILE A 780 -21.81 -4.09 -17.77
N LEU A 781 -23.09 -4.09 -17.37
CA LEU A 781 -23.49 -4.23 -15.97
C LEU A 781 -23.24 -5.63 -15.40
N GLU A 782 -23.01 -6.62 -16.27
CA GLU A 782 -22.67 -8.00 -15.94
C GLU A 782 -21.25 -8.36 -16.44
N ASP A 783 -20.39 -7.36 -16.66
CA ASP A 783 -19.02 -7.58 -17.15
C ASP A 783 -18.23 -8.49 -16.19
N LYS A 784 -17.39 -9.37 -16.74
CA LYS A 784 -16.54 -10.27 -15.95
C LYS A 784 -15.44 -9.51 -15.21
N ASP A 785 -15.02 -8.38 -15.75
CA ASP A 785 -14.07 -7.49 -15.11
C ASP A 785 -14.80 -6.57 -14.13
N LEU A 786 -14.50 -6.72 -12.84
CA LEU A 786 -15.24 -6.03 -11.77
C LEU A 786 -14.90 -4.53 -11.70
N HIS A 787 -13.71 -4.11 -12.15
CA HIS A 787 -13.39 -2.68 -12.32
C HIS A 787 -14.27 -2.05 -13.40
N THR A 788 -14.43 -2.72 -14.54
CA THR A 788 -15.35 -2.29 -15.62
C THR A 788 -16.79 -2.21 -15.11
N ARG A 789 -17.23 -3.23 -14.36
CA ARG A 789 -18.57 -3.25 -13.75
C ARG A 789 -18.78 -2.10 -12.76
N LYS A 790 -17.78 -1.81 -11.92
CA LYS A 790 -17.78 -0.66 -10.99
C LYS A 790 -17.97 0.64 -11.74
N TYR A 791 -17.15 0.91 -12.76
CA TYR A 791 -17.27 2.12 -13.56
C TYR A 791 -18.58 2.19 -14.35
N ALA A 792 -19.20 1.06 -14.69
CA ALA A 792 -20.52 1.05 -15.31
C ALA A 792 -21.58 1.62 -14.35
N PHE A 793 -21.58 1.20 -13.09
CA PHE A 793 -22.50 1.75 -12.08
C PHE A 793 -22.19 3.22 -11.76
N LEU A 794 -20.91 3.59 -11.62
CA LEU A 794 -20.54 4.99 -11.42
C LEU A 794 -20.99 5.88 -12.59
N THR A 795 -20.87 5.40 -13.83
CA THR A 795 -21.33 6.11 -15.02
C THR A 795 -22.85 6.23 -15.05
N LEU A 796 -23.59 5.17 -14.69
CA LEU A 796 -25.05 5.24 -14.57
C LEU A 796 -25.49 6.31 -13.56
N SER A 797 -24.76 6.52 -12.48
CA SER A 797 -25.09 7.57 -11.50
C SER A 797 -25.07 9.00 -12.06
N GLU A 798 -24.48 9.21 -13.23
CA GLU A 798 -24.40 10.49 -13.94
C GLU A 798 -25.29 10.56 -15.18
N MET A 799 -25.96 9.45 -15.52
CA MET A 799 -26.86 9.39 -16.67
C MET A 799 -28.23 10.01 -16.35
N PRO A 800 -28.97 10.49 -17.37
CA PRO A 800 -30.35 10.91 -17.20
C PRO A 800 -31.22 9.81 -16.56
N PHE A 801 -32.19 10.20 -15.73
CA PHE A 801 -33.09 9.26 -15.06
C PHE A 801 -33.73 8.24 -16.03
N SER A 802 -33.79 6.97 -15.61
CA SER A 802 -34.42 5.86 -16.35
C SER A 802 -34.97 4.77 -15.42
N GLU A 803 -36.22 4.37 -15.68
CA GLU A 803 -36.84 3.22 -15.01
C GLU A 803 -36.18 1.89 -15.41
N ASP A 804 -35.73 1.78 -16.66
CA ASP A 804 -35.07 0.56 -17.13
C ASP A 804 -33.70 0.37 -16.47
N ALA A 805 -32.97 1.46 -16.22
CA ALA A 805 -31.75 1.41 -15.41
C ALA A 805 -32.05 0.96 -13.98
N SER A 806 -33.15 1.44 -13.38
CA SER A 806 -33.60 1.02 -12.04
C SER A 806 -33.83 -0.49 -11.95
N LYS A 807 -34.48 -1.09 -12.97
CA LYS A 807 -34.71 -2.56 -13.04
C LYS A 807 -33.41 -3.35 -13.15
N GLU A 808 -32.44 -2.88 -13.93
CA GLU A 808 -31.13 -3.54 -14.02
C GLU A 808 -30.36 -3.44 -12.70
N LEU A 809 -30.48 -2.31 -11.97
CA LEU A 809 -29.85 -2.14 -10.66
C LEU A 809 -30.40 -3.09 -9.59
N VAL A 810 -31.69 -3.44 -9.64
CA VAL A 810 -32.26 -4.48 -8.76
C VAL A 810 -31.60 -5.84 -9.01
N LYS A 811 -31.36 -6.20 -10.28
CA LYS A 811 -30.63 -7.44 -10.60
C LYS A 811 -29.18 -7.38 -10.13
N ALA A 812 -28.53 -6.23 -10.32
CA ALA A 812 -27.16 -6.01 -9.85
C ALA A 812 -27.06 -6.12 -8.32
N ALA A 813 -28.03 -5.58 -7.57
CA ALA A 813 -28.07 -5.69 -6.11
C ALA A 813 -28.34 -7.12 -5.60
N ALA A 814 -28.99 -7.95 -6.41
CA ALA A 814 -29.24 -9.36 -6.09
C ALA A 814 -28.07 -10.29 -6.47
N ASN A 815 -27.04 -9.80 -7.16
CA ASN A 815 -25.86 -10.57 -7.53
C ASN A 815 -24.88 -10.66 -6.33
N ALA A 816 -24.56 -11.88 -5.90
CA ALA A 816 -23.68 -12.14 -4.76
C ALA A 816 -22.27 -11.54 -4.96
N GLU A 817 -21.68 -11.65 -6.16
CA GLU A 817 -20.36 -11.09 -6.44
C GLU A 817 -20.33 -9.56 -6.28
N ASN A 818 -21.43 -8.87 -6.61
CA ASN A 818 -21.55 -7.43 -6.36
C ASN A 818 -21.74 -7.10 -4.88
N ALA A 819 -22.36 -7.99 -4.11
CA ALA A 819 -22.64 -7.81 -2.69
C ALA A 819 -21.40 -8.08 -1.82
N ASP A 820 -20.59 -9.06 -2.21
CA ASP A 820 -19.39 -9.51 -1.51
C ASP A 820 -18.16 -8.65 -1.85
N ASP A 821 -18.21 -7.89 -2.96
CA ASP A 821 -17.12 -6.99 -3.36
C ASP A 821 -17.04 -5.74 -2.46
N PRO A 822 -15.82 -5.26 -2.12
CA PRO A 822 -15.64 -4.13 -1.22
C PRO A 822 -16.12 -2.76 -1.75
N TYR A 823 -16.24 -2.56 -3.06
CA TYR A 823 -16.54 -1.23 -3.65
C TYR A 823 -17.80 -1.19 -4.52
N LEU A 824 -18.21 -2.30 -5.13
CA LEU A 824 -19.41 -2.39 -5.95
C LEU A 824 -20.71 -2.01 -5.20
N PRO A 825 -20.92 -2.39 -3.92
CA PRO A 825 -22.10 -1.96 -3.17
C PRO A 825 -22.31 -0.45 -3.18
N GLN A 826 -21.23 0.31 -2.97
CA GLN A 826 -21.27 1.78 -2.99
C GLN A 826 -21.52 2.32 -4.40
N ALA A 827 -20.89 1.74 -5.43
CA ALA A 827 -21.10 2.15 -6.81
C ALA A 827 -22.54 1.91 -7.29
N VAL A 828 -23.13 0.75 -6.93
CA VAL A 828 -24.55 0.44 -7.19
C VAL A 828 -25.44 1.43 -6.45
N PHE A 829 -25.16 1.72 -5.18
CA PHE A 829 -25.94 2.69 -4.41
C PHE A 829 -25.92 4.09 -5.04
N ALA A 830 -24.75 4.56 -5.52
CA ALA A 830 -24.64 5.82 -6.24
C ALA A 830 -25.53 5.84 -7.50
N ALA A 831 -25.58 4.75 -8.27
CA ALA A 831 -26.46 4.62 -9.43
C ALA A 831 -27.94 4.61 -9.04
N VAL A 832 -28.30 3.94 -7.94
CA VAL A 832 -29.69 3.91 -7.43
C VAL A 832 -30.15 5.29 -6.98
N LEU A 833 -29.28 6.13 -6.42
CA LEU A 833 -29.63 7.52 -6.09
C LEU A 833 -30.08 8.33 -7.32
N ALA A 834 -29.56 8.02 -8.51
CA ALA A 834 -29.99 8.61 -9.78
C ALA A 834 -31.20 7.90 -10.41
N HIS A 835 -31.44 6.64 -10.07
CA HIS A 835 -32.49 5.77 -10.66
C HIS A 835 -33.28 4.98 -9.59
N PRO A 836 -33.98 5.65 -8.65
CA PRO A 836 -34.45 4.99 -7.43
C PRO A 836 -35.75 4.18 -7.58
N THR A 837 -36.50 4.31 -8.68
CA THR A 837 -37.91 3.90 -8.81
C THR A 837 -38.23 2.53 -8.22
N GLU A 838 -37.51 1.48 -8.61
CA GLU A 838 -37.79 0.10 -8.19
C GLU A 838 -37.39 -0.18 -6.73
N PHE A 839 -36.58 0.69 -6.10
CA PHE A 839 -36.13 0.54 -4.72
C PHE A 839 -37.00 1.33 -3.71
N VAL A 840 -37.79 2.31 -4.15
CA VAL A 840 -38.58 3.19 -3.26
C VAL A 840 -39.62 2.41 -2.46
N ASP A 841 -40.21 1.37 -3.05
CA ASP A 841 -41.26 0.56 -2.43
C ASP A 841 -40.73 -0.73 -1.77
N LEU A 842 -39.42 -0.98 -1.82
CA LEU A 842 -38.82 -2.14 -1.15
C LEU A 842 -38.79 -1.94 0.35
N ASP A 843 -39.02 -3.02 1.09
CA ASP A 843 -38.93 -3.02 2.54
C ASP A 843 -37.48 -2.69 2.97
N PRO A 844 -37.26 -1.58 3.70
CA PRO A 844 -35.95 -1.23 4.24
C PRO A 844 -35.44 -2.21 5.32
N ALA A 845 -36.25 -3.20 5.70
CA ALA A 845 -35.94 -4.24 6.68
C ALA A 845 -35.45 -3.67 8.02
N PHE A 846 -36.09 -2.60 8.49
CA PHE A 846 -35.72 -1.95 9.76
C PHE A 846 -35.84 -2.88 10.97
N ASP A 847 -36.73 -3.88 10.89
CA ASP A 847 -37.00 -4.83 11.97
C ASP A 847 -36.06 -6.07 11.95
N LYS A 848 -35.11 -6.14 11.01
CA LYS A 848 -34.18 -7.27 10.87
C LYS A 848 -32.88 -7.00 11.63
N GLU A 849 -32.54 -7.89 12.57
CA GLU A 849 -31.31 -7.84 13.39
C GLU A 849 -30.14 -8.68 12.80
N GLU A 850 -30.39 -9.43 11.72
CA GLU A 850 -29.40 -10.25 11.00
C GLU A 850 -28.65 -9.47 9.91
N GLU A 851 -27.67 -10.13 9.26
CA GLU A 851 -26.92 -9.57 8.14
C GLU A 851 -27.86 -9.19 6.96
N LEU A 852 -27.79 -7.92 6.55
CA LEU A 852 -28.62 -7.37 5.49
C LEU A 852 -28.03 -7.72 4.12
N THR A 853 -28.90 -8.15 3.20
CA THR A 853 -28.56 -8.26 1.77
C THR A 853 -28.24 -6.88 1.18
N LEU A 854 -27.53 -6.84 0.05
CA LEU A 854 -27.23 -5.56 -0.63
C LEU A 854 -28.51 -4.79 -0.99
N THR A 855 -29.56 -5.47 -1.46
CA THR A 855 -30.87 -4.86 -1.74
C THR A 855 -31.48 -4.19 -0.51
N GLU A 856 -31.46 -4.85 0.65
CA GLU A 856 -31.96 -4.30 1.93
C GLU A 856 -31.09 -3.10 2.38
N LYS A 857 -29.75 -3.20 2.27
CA LYS A 857 -28.82 -2.10 2.57
C LYS A 857 -29.11 -0.86 1.71
N ILE A 858 -29.37 -1.05 0.41
CA ILE A 858 -29.73 0.03 -0.52
C ILE A 858 -31.09 0.64 -0.16
N ALA A 859 -32.12 -0.18 0.02
CA ALA A 859 -33.47 0.29 0.38
C ALA A 859 -33.44 1.11 1.69
N ARG A 860 -32.70 0.64 2.69
CA ARG A 860 -32.44 1.35 3.94
C ARG A 860 -31.66 2.65 3.73
N GLY A 861 -30.58 2.61 2.94
CA GLY A 861 -29.75 3.76 2.62
C GLY A 861 -30.50 4.89 1.89
N LEU A 862 -31.56 4.57 1.14
CA LEU A 862 -32.38 5.56 0.44
C LEU A 862 -33.21 6.44 1.39
N VAL A 863 -33.76 5.86 2.45
CA VAL A 863 -34.66 6.53 3.39
C VAL A 863 -33.99 6.98 4.69
N SER A 864 -32.84 6.37 5.02
CA SER A 864 -32.04 6.66 6.21
C SER A 864 -30.58 6.84 5.82
N GLU A 865 -30.02 8.01 6.13
CA GLU A 865 -28.60 8.26 6.01
C GLU A 865 -27.92 7.88 7.31
N GLN A 866 -26.74 7.27 7.23
CA GLN A 866 -25.90 6.96 8.38
C GLN A 866 -24.46 7.30 8.03
N TYR A 867 -23.81 8.10 8.87
CA TYR A 867 -22.43 8.51 8.70
C TYR A 867 -21.60 8.04 9.89
N PRO A 868 -20.46 7.37 9.67
CA PRO A 868 -19.53 7.09 10.75
C PRO A 868 -18.99 8.40 11.35
N LEU A 869 -18.83 8.43 12.67
CA LEU A 869 -18.25 9.55 13.41
C LEU A 869 -16.89 9.13 13.94
N ASP A 870 -15.85 9.76 13.41
CA ASP A 870 -14.45 9.53 13.75
C ASP A 870 -13.80 10.88 14.12
N GLN A 871 -12.95 10.86 15.14
CA GLN A 871 -12.20 12.03 15.59
C GLN A 871 -11.07 12.41 14.62
N ARG A 872 -10.48 11.43 13.91
CA ARG A 872 -9.40 11.63 12.94
C ARG A 872 -9.91 11.88 11.53
N ASN A 873 -11.05 11.30 11.16
CA ASN A 873 -11.64 11.43 9.82
C ASN A 873 -12.89 12.31 9.83
N SER A 874 -12.78 13.52 9.26
CA SER A 874 -13.94 14.39 9.09
C SER A 874 -14.90 13.87 8.03
N ILE A 875 -16.21 14.02 8.26
CA ILE A 875 -17.22 13.78 7.22
C ILE A 875 -17.03 14.83 6.13
N LEU A 876 -16.50 14.38 4.99
CA LEU A 876 -16.06 15.27 3.93
C LEU A 876 -17.20 16.02 3.23
N PHE A 877 -18.36 15.36 3.11
CA PHE A 877 -19.61 15.97 2.63
C PHE A 877 -20.58 16.05 3.80
N PRO A 878 -20.57 17.16 4.55
CA PRO A 878 -21.40 17.26 5.72
C PRO A 878 -22.88 17.14 5.33
N PRO A 879 -23.65 16.32 6.04
CA PRO A 879 -25.02 16.06 5.61
C PRO A 879 -25.96 17.23 5.93
N ASP A 880 -26.98 17.44 5.09
CA ASP A 880 -28.05 18.41 5.33
C ASP A 880 -29.04 17.83 6.36
N ALA A 881 -29.09 18.43 7.55
CA ALA A 881 -30.00 18.05 8.64
C ALA A 881 -31.41 18.66 8.49
N ARG A 882 -31.64 19.54 7.52
CA ARG A 882 -32.91 20.23 7.34
C ARG A 882 -34.04 19.25 7.04
N GLY A 883 -35.13 19.37 7.81
CA GLY A 883 -36.33 18.54 7.67
C GLY A 883 -36.10 17.05 7.96
N LYS A 884 -34.99 16.71 8.63
CA LYS A 884 -34.65 15.33 9.00
C LYS A 884 -34.59 15.17 10.51
N GLU A 885 -35.08 14.03 10.96
CA GLU A 885 -34.84 13.53 12.31
C GLU A 885 -33.36 13.19 12.47
N ILE A 886 -32.82 13.44 13.65
CA ILE A 886 -31.41 13.22 13.98
C ILE A 886 -31.32 12.11 15.00
N SER A 887 -30.44 11.14 14.75
CA SER A 887 -30.03 10.12 15.72
C SER A 887 -28.52 10.15 15.82
N ILE A 888 -27.98 10.23 17.03
CA ILE A 888 -26.55 10.19 17.28
C ILE A 888 -26.32 9.02 18.21
N ARG A 889 -25.50 8.07 17.77
CA ARG A 889 -25.01 6.97 18.60
C ARG A 889 -23.52 7.17 18.83
N MET A 890 -23.10 7.37 20.07
CA MET A 890 -21.68 7.44 20.44
C MET A 890 -21.33 6.24 21.32
N MET A 891 -20.19 5.62 21.06
CA MET A 891 -19.55 4.68 21.99
C MET A 891 -18.27 5.34 22.50
N ILE A 892 -18.25 5.64 23.80
CA ILE A 892 -17.13 6.36 24.41
C ILE A 892 -16.66 5.72 25.70
N SER A 893 -15.37 5.87 25.99
CA SER A 893 -14.78 5.48 27.27
C SER A 893 -13.80 6.55 27.77
N LYS A 894 -13.55 6.53 29.08
CA LYS A 894 -12.60 7.45 29.74
C LYS A 894 -11.16 7.02 29.43
N ALA A 895 -10.31 7.99 29.05
CA ALA A 895 -8.86 7.82 28.92
C ALA A 895 -8.15 8.15 30.26
N ASP A 896 -6.93 8.69 30.22
CA ASP A 896 -6.20 9.11 31.43
C ASP A 896 -6.80 10.37 32.08
N ASP A 897 -7.45 11.22 31.28
CA ASP A 897 -8.11 12.44 31.72
C ASP A 897 -9.62 12.25 31.98
N PRO A 898 -10.26 13.13 32.77
CA PRO A 898 -11.71 13.15 32.91
C PRO A 898 -12.42 13.27 31.56
N LEU A 899 -13.56 12.58 31.42
CA LEU A 899 -14.43 12.69 30.26
C LEU A 899 -14.98 14.13 30.17
N GLU A 900 -14.36 14.93 29.32
CA GLU A 900 -14.70 16.32 29.09
C GLU A 900 -14.52 16.61 27.59
N GLY A 901 -15.39 17.43 27.02
CA GLY A 901 -15.27 17.90 25.63
C GLY A 901 -16.49 17.63 24.74
N VAL A 902 -16.39 18.10 23.49
CA VAL A 902 -17.45 17.96 22.49
C VAL A 902 -17.36 16.60 21.81
N LEU A 903 -18.43 15.80 21.90
CA LEU A 903 -18.54 14.51 21.23
C LEU A 903 -18.87 14.71 19.75
N VAL A 904 -19.92 15.48 19.46
CA VAL A 904 -20.29 15.85 18.09
C VAL A 904 -21.05 17.18 18.05
N ALA A 905 -20.79 18.01 17.04
CA ALA A 905 -21.51 19.27 16.81
C ALA A 905 -21.69 19.59 15.32
N GLN A 906 -22.80 20.24 14.96
CA GLN A 906 -23.04 20.80 13.63
C GLN A 906 -23.80 22.13 13.75
N GLY A 907 -23.50 23.10 12.88
CA GLY A 907 -24.08 24.44 12.96
C GLY A 907 -23.48 25.33 14.04
N ASN A 908 -24.22 26.33 14.51
CA ASN A 908 -23.78 27.35 15.47
C ASN A 908 -24.82 27.64 16.57
N ASN A 909 -24.54 28.60 17.45
CA ASN A 909 -25.40 28.97 18.58
C ASN A 909 -26.77 29.56 18.20
N THR A 910 -27.01 29.90 16.93
CA THR A 910 -28.31 30.37 16.44
C THR A 910 -29.10 29.27 15.73
N ASN A 911 -28.40 28.36 15.04
CA ASN A 911 -28.96 27.26 14.28
C ASN A 911 -27.97 26.09 14.25
N GLY A 912 -28.15 25.08 15.11
CA GLY A 912 -27.24 23.94 15.23
C GLY A 912 -27.57 22.99 16.39
N TYR A 913 -26.81 21.91 16.51
CA TYR A 913 -26.87 21.00 17.65
C TYR A 913 -25.47 20.61 18.14
N SER A 914 -25.37 20.19 19.40
CA SER A 914 -24.19 19.48 19.88
C SER A 914 -24.51 18.48 20.99
N LEU A 915 -23.69 17.44 21.05
CA LEU A 915 -23.60 16.47 22.12
C LEU A 915 -22.22 16.62 22.75
N TYR A 916 -22.15 16.86 24.06
CA TYR A 916 -20.89 17.13 24.75
C TYR A 916 -20.93 16.68 26.21
N VAL A 917 -19.76 16.43 26.78
CA VAL A 917 -19.60 16.09 28.20
C VAL A 917 -19.02 17.29 28.93
N MET A 918 -19.65 17.71 30.03
CA MET A 918 -19.17 18.79 30.90
C MET A 918 -19.53 18.52 32.37
N ASP A 919 -18.61 18.77 33.29
CA ASP A 919 -18.83 18.60 34.73
C ASP A 919 -19.36 17.20 35.12
N ASP A 920 -18.86 16.16 34.45
CA ASP A 920 -19.31 14.76 34.60
C ASP A 920 -20.80 14.57 34.28
N LYS A 921 -21.29 15.26 33.24
CA LYS A 921 -22.63 15.12 32.69
C LYS A 921 -22.60 15.15 31.18
N LEU A 922 -23.51 14.41 30.58
CA LEU A 922 -23.78 14.44 29.16
C LEU A 922 -24.86 15.49 28.86
N TYR A 923 -24.62 16.32 27.85
CA TYR A 923 -25.53 17.35 27.38
C TYR A 923 -25.85 17.16 25.91
N PHE A 924 -27.14 17.22 25.57
CA PHE A 924 -27.60 17.36 24.19
C PHE A 924 -28.31 18.70 24.03
N ALA A 925 -27.74 19.56 23.20
CA ALA A 925 -28.17 20.93 22.97
C ALA A 925 -28.62 21.12 21.52
N VAL A 926 -29.76 21.79 21.33
CA VAL A 926 -30.31 22.20 20.04
C VAL A 926 -30.59 23.70 20.09
N ALA A 927 -30.00 24.45 19.16
CA ALA A 927 -30.20 25.88 18.99
C ALA A 927 -31.01 26.14 17.72
N GLN A 928 -32.13 26.86 17.84
CA GLN A 928 -32.99 27.25 16.73
C GLN A 928 -33.51 28.67 16.95
N ASN A 929 -33.29 29.56 15.99
CA ASN A 929 -33.72 30.97 16.04
C ASN A 929 -33.28 31.67 17.33
N GLU A 930 -31.98 31.55 17.68
CA GLU A 930 -31.38 32.12 18.90
C GLU A 930 -31.91 31.56 20.23
N LYS A 931 -32.81 30.56 20.19
CA LYS A 931 -33.28 29.84 21.37
C LYS A 931 -32.58 28.51 21.48
N GLN A 932 -32.04 28.23 22.67
CA GLN A 932 -31.34 26.99 22.95
C GLN A 932 -32.17 26.11 23.88
N THR A 933 -32.44 24.87 23.46
CA THR A 933 -33.00 23.80 24.28
C THR A 933 -31.87 22.84 24.64
N ILE A 934 -31.66 22.57 25.92
CA ILE A 934 -30.61 21.68 26.40
C ILE A 934 -31.22 20.66 27.34
N ILE A 935 -30.98 19.37 27.07
CA ILE A 935 -31.25 18.27 28.00
C ILE A 935 -29.92 17.73 28.51
N SER A 936 -29.90 17.22 29.74
CA SER A 936 -28.68 16.70 30.35
C SER A 936 -28.92 15.49 31.22
N SER A 937 -27.98 14.56 31.24
CA SER A 937 -27.98 13.46 32.18
C SER A 937 -27.81 13.94 33.64
N PRO A 938 -28.11 13.06 34.62
CA PRO A 938 -27.55 13.18 35.98
C PRO A 938 -26.00 13.17 35.96
N LYS A 939 -25.38 13.55 37.10
CA LYS A 939 -23.93 13.37 37.31
C LYS A 939 -23.59 11.88 37.48
N GLY A 940 -22.33 11.53 37.25
CA GLY A 940 -21.82 10.17 37.39
C GLY A 940 -21.95 9.40 36.09
N LEU A 941 -21.23 9.85 35.05
CA LEU A 941 -21.13 9.06 33.82
C LEU A 941 -20.30 7.79 34.08
N PRO A 942 -20.53 6.70 33.32
CA PRO A 942 -19.72 5.49 33.44
C PRO A 942 -18.22 5.79 33.18
N GLU A 943 -17.31 5.18 33.95
CA GLU A 943 -15.85 5.39 33.85
C GLU A 943 -15.15 4.58 32.72
N GLU A 944 -15.95 4.05 31.81
CA GLU A 944 -15.92 2.66 31.36
C GLU A 944 -16.75 2.60 30.07
N LEU A 945 -16.45 1.82 29.01
CA LEU A 945 -17.16 1.99 27.71
C LEU A 945 -18.69 1.94 27.87
N PHE A 946 -19.36 3.00 27.43
CA PHE A 946 -20.82 3.09 27.41
C PHE A 946 -21.32 3.65 26.09
N THR A 947 -22.59 3.35 25.81
CA THR A 947 -23.30 3.84 24.64
C THR A 947 -24.14 5.05 25.00
N ILE A 948 -24.14 6.03 24.11
CA ILE A 948 -24.98 7.22 24.17
C ILE A 948 -25.86 7.21 22.94
N ASP A 949 -27.18 7.27 23.14
CA ASP A 949 -28.11 7.58 22.05
C ASP A 949 -28.76 8.95 22.32
N ALA A 950 -28.58 9.89 21.41
CA ALA A 950 -29.30 11.17 21.40
C ALA A 950 -30.19 11.25 20.17
N THR A 951 -31.45 11.67 20.33
CA THR A 951 -32.37 11.80 19.20
C THR A 951 -33.12 13.13 19.21
N LEU A 952 -33.43 13.64 18.01
CA LEU A 952 -34.35 14.73 17.73
C LEU A 952 -35.32 14.27 16.64
N VAL A 953 -36.62 14.20 16.95
CA VAL A 953 -37.66 13.69 16.04
C VAL A 953 -38.63 14.79 15.58
N GLU A 954 -39.49 14.47 14.61
CA GLU A 954 -40.33 15.45 13.87
C GLU A 954 -41.07 16.46 14.77
N ASP A 955 -41.66 15.97 15.86
CA ASP A 955 -42.46 16.80 16.76
C ASP A 955 -41.63 17.70 17.69
N GLY A 956 -40.30 17.70 17.54
CA GLY A 956 -39.33 18.43 18.34
C GLY A 956 -38.91 17.71 19.63
N SER A 957 -39.36 16.48 19.87
CA SER A 957 -38.93 15.73 21.05
C SER A 957 -37.45 15.38 20.96
N MET A 958 -36.75 15.64 22.07
CA MET A 958 -35.34 15.31 22.26
C MET A 958 -35.22 14.22 23.32
N THR A 959 -34.43 13.18 23.07
CA THR A 959 -34.12 12.17 24.10
C THR A 959 -32.62 11.94 24.20
N LEU A 960 -32.19 11.55 25.40
CA LEU A 960 -30.83 11.15 25.72
C LEU A 960 -30.89 9.84 26.49
N LYS A 961 -30.18 8.83 26.00
CA LYS A 961 -30.05 7.53 26.63
C LYS A 961 -28.59 7.21 26.91
N ILE A 962 -28.36 6.51 28.01
CA ILE A 962 -27.07 5.89 28.35
C ILE A 962 -27.34 4.40 28.52
N ASP A 963 -26.65 3.55 27.75
CA ASP A 963 -26.84 2.09 27.76
C ASP A 963 -28.31 1.68 27.62
N GLY A 964 -29.00 2.32 26.67
CA GLY A 964 -30.42 2.12 26.38
C GLY A 964 -31.40 2.76 27.37
N ALA A 965 -30.95 3.18 28.55
CA ALA A 965 -31.81 3.80 29.57
C ALA A 965 -32.01 5.30 29.31
N GLU A 966 -33.26 5.77 29.25
CA GLU A 966 -33.61 7.20 29.12
C GLU A 966 -33.15 7.98 30.38
N VAL A 967 -32.13 8.84 30.21
CA VAL A 967 -31.58 9.68 31.28
C VAL A 967 -32.06 11.12 31.20
N ALA A 968 -32.48 11.58 30.02
CA ALA A 968 -33.08 12.91 29.85
C ALA A 968 -34.03 12.96 28.65
N LYS A 969 -35.03 13.84 28.74
CA LYS A 969 -35.89 14.20 27.61
C LYS A 969 -36.27 15.67 27.65
N GLY A 970 -36.61 16.21 26.50
CA GLY A 970 -37.01 17.60 26.34
C GLY A 970 -37.76 17.79 25.03
N LYS A 971 -38.13 19.03 24.74
CA LYS A 971 -38.84 19.37 23.52
C LYS A 971 -38.38 20.74 23.02
N THR A 972 -38.00 20.80 21.76
CA THR A 972 -37.63 22.03 21.05
C THR A 972 -38.72 22.42 20.04
N ALA A 973 -38.45 23.38 19.14
CA ALA A 973 -39.45 23.91 18.22
C ALA A 973 -39.82 22.96 17.06
N GLY A 974 -39.01 21.92 16.84
CA GLY A 974 -39.19 20.94 15.76
C GLY A 974 -37.85 20.57 15.13
N LEU A 975 -37.88 20.06 13.90
CA LEU A 975 -36.68 19.84 13.09
C LEU A 975 -36.10 21.15 12.56
N PHE A 976 -34.83 21.11 12.12
CA PHE A 976 -34.21 22.26 11.47
C PHE A 976 -34.89 22.58 10.14
N THR A 977 -35.16 23.86 9.87
CA THR A 977 -35.80 24.33 8.63
C THR A 977 -34.83 24.98 7.65
N GLU A 978 -33.61 25.23 8.09
CA GLU A 978 -32.53 25.85 7.32
C GLU A 978 -31.27 24.98 7.40
N GLU A 979 -30.37 25.19 6.44
CA GLU A 979 -29.06 24.53 6.44
C GLU A 979 -28.22 25.02 7.63
N LEU A 980 -27.49 24.10 8.26
CA LEU A 980 -26.65 24.42 9.42
C LEU A 980 -25.35 25.09 8.97
N THR A 981 -24.93 26.17 9.64
CA THR A 981 -23.67 26.88 9.34
C THR A 981 -22.77 26.96 10.58
N PRO A 982 -21.50 26.51 10.52
CA PRO A 982 -20.90 25.83 9.39
C PRO A 982 -21.52 24.45 9.19
N SER A 983 -21.59 24.03 7.93
CA SER A 983 -22.20 22.74 7.56
C SER A 983 -21.41 21.55 8.10
N ARG A 984 -20.08 21.69 8.28
CA ARG A 984 -19.21 20.63 8.80
C ARG A 984 -19.68 20.04 10.13
N VAL A 985 -19.75 18.71 10.18
CA VAL A 985 -19.90 17.93 11.41
C VAL A 985 -18.54 17.87 12.08
N ARG A 986 -18.50 18.18 13.36
CA ARG A 986 -17.27 18.22 14.16
C ARG A 986 -17.37 17.15 15.23
N ALA A 987 -16.62 16.07 15.09
CA ALA A 987 -16.60 14.94 16.01
C ALA A 987 -15.32 14.99 16.86
N GLY A 988 -15.45 14.86 18.18
CA GLY A 988 -14.33 14.91 19.13
C GLY A 988 -13.62 16.27 19.25
N THR A 989 -14.14 17.33 18.60
CA THR A 989 -13.57 18.68 18.63
C THR A 989 -14.63 19.72 18.28
N ASN A 990 -14.45 20.96 18.74
CA ASN A 990 -15.23 22.11 18.31
C ASN A 990 -14.38 23.39 18.36
N ASP A 991 -14.53 24.29 17.39
CA ASP A 991 -13.88 25.59 17.45
C ASP A 991 -14.66 26.60 18.30
N SER A 992 -13.97 27.60 18.84
CA SER A 992 -14.58 28.63 19.69
C SER A 992 -15.61 29.52 18.98
N ARG A 993 -15.70 29.49 17.65
CA ARG A 993 -16.58 30.38 16.86
C ARG A 993 -18.00 29.82 16.72
N TYR A 994 -18.16 28.50 16.82
CA TYR A 994 -19.43 27.82 16.52
C TYR A 994 -19.89 26.91 17.68
N VAL A 995 -19.86 27.45 18.90
CA VAL A 995 -20.33 26.78 20.12
C VAL A 995 -21.84 26.56 20.06
N VAL A 996 -22.31 25.35 20.38
CA VAL A 996 -23.75 25.04 20.52
C VAL A 996 -24.02 24.43 21.88
N GLY A 997 -23.71 25.13 22.96
CA GLY A 997 -23.79 24.55 24.30
C GLY A 997 -23.55 25.57 25.40
N LYS A 998 -23.22 25.08 26.58
CA LYS A 998 -22.79 25.88 27.73
C LYS A 998 -21.27 26.01 27.86
N TYR A 999 -20.50 25.32 27.02
CA TYR A 999 -19.04 25.33 27.05
C TYR A 999 -18.48 26.57 26.34
N GLU A 1000 -17.27 26.98 26.73
CA GLU A 1000 -16.59 28.15 26.16
C GLU A 1000 -15.32 27.73 25.42
N GLY A 1001 -14.99 28.42 24.33
CA GLY A 1001 -13.72 28.24 23.62
C GLY A 1001 -13.65 26.99 22.73
N THR A 1002 -12.44 26.74 22.23
CA THR A 1002 -12.10 25.52 21.50
C THR A 1002 -11.98 24.38 22.50
N TRP A 1003 -12.67 23.28 22.26
CA TRP A 1003 -12.77 22.22 23.27
C TRP A 1003 -12.72 20.82 22.64
N TRP A 1004 -11.65 20.11 22.95
CA TRP A 1004 -11.38 18.75 22.48
C TRP A 1004 -11.98 17.74 23.44
N PHE A 1005 -12.44 16.62 22.90
CA PHE A 1005 -12.82 15.48 23.71
C PHE A 1005 -11.57 14.72 24.16
N ASN A 1006 -11.42 14.57 25.48
CA ASN A 1006 -10.27 13.91 26.10
C ASN A 1006 -10.50 12.40 26.35
N GLY A 1007 -11.69 11.88 26.02
CA GLY A 1007 -11.99 10.45 26.09
C GLY A 1007 -11.68 9.72 24.77
N ARG A 1008 -11.90 8.41 24.78
CA ARG A 1008 -11.79 7.56 23.58
C ARG A 1008 -13.15 7.50 22.89
N LEU A 1009 -13.16 7.66 21.57
CA LEU A 1009 -14.35 7.55 20.71
C LEU A 1009 -14.21 6.33 19.81
N SER A 1010 -15.16 5.40 19.87
CA SER A 1010 -15.18 4.24 18.96
C SER A 1010 -15.57 4.66 17.54
N ASN A 1011 -14.91 4.06 16.55
CA ASN A 1011 -15.23 4.16 15.12
C ASN A 1011 -16.63 3.61 14.75
N LYS A 1012 -17.29 2.88 15.66
CA LYS A 1012 -18.68 2.42 15.53
C LYS A 1012 -19.71 3.51 15.92
N SER A 1013 -19.25 4.70 16.29
CA SER A 1013 -20.12 5.85 16.53
C SER A 1013 -20.71 6.35 15.22
N THR A 1014 -21.98 6.76 15.22
CA THR A 1014 -22.69 7.15 13.98
C THR A 1014 -23.61 8.35 14.17
N LEU A 1015 -23.76 9.12 13.09
CA LEU A 1015 -24.78 10.14 12.88
C LEU A 1015 -25.80 9.62 11.87
N GLY A 1016 -27.03 9.38 12.33
CA GLY A 1016 -28.18 9.04 11.50
C GLY A 1016 -29.03 10.26 11.18
N LEU A 1017 -29.48 10.37 9.92
CA LEU A 1017 -30.48 11.35 9.49
C LEU A 1017 -31.60 10.68 8.69
N LYS A 1018 -32.85 11.00 9.02
CA LYS A 1018 -34.01 10.32 8.44
C LYS A 1018 -35.14 11.30 8.12
N LYS A 1019 -35.90 11.06 7.05
CA LYS A 1019 -37.13 11.83 6.77
C LYS A 1019 -38.27 11.38 7.71
N PRO A 1020 -39.06 12.30 8.28
CA PRO A 1020 -40.22 11.94 9.09
C PRO A 1020 -41.18 10.96 8.40
N GLY A 1021 -41.79 10.06 9.17
CA GLY A 1021 -42.81 9.13 8.67
C GLY A 1021 -42.30 7.96 7.82
N SER A 1022 -40.99 7.84 7.56
CA SER A 1022 -40.40 6.73 6.78
C SER A 1022 -40.24 5.42 7.58
N GLY A 1023 -41.26 5.03 8.34
CA GLY A 1023 -41.31 3.76 9.07
C GLY A 1023 -40.20 3.59 10.11
N MET A 1024 -40.34 4.21 11.28
CA MET A 1024 -39.71 3.70 12.50
C MET A 1024 -40.76 3.76 13.60
N THR A 1025 -41.19 2.61 14.09
CA THR A 1025 -41.35 2.46 15.53
C THR A 1025 -39.93 2.45 16.11
N SER A 1026 -39.70 3.24 17.15
CA SER A 1026 -38.50 3.18 17.97
C SER A 1026 -38.24 1.73 18.40
N GLY A 1027 -37.32 1.06 17.72
CA GLY A 1027 -36.94 -0.33 17.94
C GLY A 1027 -35.44 -0.43 18.09
N SER A 1028 -34.96 -0.03 19.26
CA SER A 1028 -33.79 -0.67 19.87
C SER A 1028 -34.10 -0.75 21.36
N GLU A 1029 -35.09 -1.57 21.71
CA GLU A 1029 -34.86 -2.40 22.88
C GLU A 1029 -33.87 -3.46 22.41
N ASP A 1030 -32.59 -3.15 22.55
CA ASP A 1030 -31.60 -4.19 22.75
C ASP A 1030 -32.02 -4.87 24.06
N THR A 1031 -32.94 -5.83 23.96
CA THR A 1031 -33.37 -6.67 25.08
C THR A 1031 -32.29 -7.70 25.41
N SER A 1032 -31.04 -7.26 25.47
CA SER A 1032 -30.02 -7.85 26.31
C SER A 1032 -29.92 -7.16 27.68
N ALA A 1033 -30.57 -6.01 27.88
CA ALA A 1033 -30.64 -5.31 29.16
C ALA A 1033 -31.98 -5.54 29.90
N SER A 1034 -32.30 -6.78 30.28
CA SER A 1034 -33.34 -7.03 31.29
C SER A 1034 -32.74 -7.61 32.57
N ASN A 1035 -32.67 -6.76 33.59
CA ASN A 1035 -32.55 -7.07 35.02
C ASN A 1035 -31.67 -8.27 35.41
N ALA A 1036 -30.38 -8.02 35.66
CA ALA A 1036 -29.61 -8.83 36.60
C ALA A 1036 -28.53 -8.00 37.31
N ASN A 1037 -28.65 -7.93 38.64
CA ASN A 1037 -27.67 -7.52 39.64
C ASN A 1037 -26.25 -7.10 39.15
N GLY A 1038 -25.99 -5.79 39.16
CA GLY A 1038 -24.65 -5.19 39.27
C GLY A 1038 -23.69 -5.44 38.10
N THR A 1039 -23.65 -4.53 37.13
CA THR A 1039 -22.66 -4.53 36.04
C THR A 1039 -21.23 -4.42 36.60
N SER A 1040 -20.33 -5.29 36.15
CA SER A 1040 -18.90 -5.26 36.50
C SER A 1040 -18.09 -4.93 35.26
N MET A 1041 -17.38 -3.79 35.24
CA MET A 1041 -16.45 -3.49 34.15
C MET A 1041 -15.01 -3.79 34.55
N VAL A 1042 -14.26 -4.31 33.59
CA VAL A 1042 -12.89 -4.78 33.79
C VAL A 1042 -12.02 -4.29 32.64
N LYS A 1043 -11.11 -3.35 32.92
CA LYS A 1043 -10.07 -2.95 31.96
C LYS A 1043 -8.93 -3.96 31.97
N ILE A 1044 -8.64 -4.57 30.84
CA ILE A 1044 -7.50 -5.46 30.62
C ILE A 1044 -6.65 -4.84 29.52
N ALA A 1045 -5.37 -4.66 29.77
CA ALA A 1045 -4.43 -4.19 28.75
C ALA A 1045 -3.40 -5.28 28.46
N VAL A 1046 -2.89 -5.32 27.24
CA VAL A 1046 -1.67 -6.05 26.92
C VAL A 1046 -0.49 -5.32 27.58
N VAL A 1047 0.42 -6.06 28.22
CA VAL A 1047 1.67 -5.50 28.71
C VAL A 1047 2.65 -5.47 27.54
N PRO A 1048 3.10 -4.29 27.09
CA PRO A 1048 3.97 -4.17 25.92
C PRO A 1048 5.20 -5.08 26.01
N HIS A 1049 5.46 -5.83 24.94
CA HIS A 1049 6.60 -6.74 24.80
C HIS A 1049 6.64 -7.92 25.79
N GLU A 1050 5.55 -8.21 26.50
CA GLU A 1050 5.52 -9.28 27.51
C GLU A 1050 4.57 -10.44 27.19
N MET A 1051 3.73 -10.34 26.15
CA MET A 1051 2.69 -11.33 25.80
C MET A 1051 1.86 -11.75 27.04
N LYS A 1052 1.45 -10.77 27.82
CA LYS A 1052 0.64 -10.94 29.03
C LYS A 1052 -0.47 -9.92 29.08
N PHE A 1053 -1.57 -10.30 29.72
CA PHE A 1053 -2.53 -9.34 30.22
C PHE A 1053 -1.99 -8.68 31.50
N ASN A 1054 -2.19 -7.37 31.63
CA ASN A 1054 -1.81 -6.60 32.83
C ASN A 1054 -2.55 -7.07 34.10
N LYS A 1055 -3.65 -7.81 33.94
CA LYS A 1055 -4.40 -8.47 34.99
C LYS A 1055 -4.32 -9.98 34.80
N SER A 1056 -3.80 -10.69 35.79
CA SER A 1056 -3.84 -12.16 35.83
C SER A 1056 -5.17 -12.69 36.35
N THR A 1057 -5.92 -11.90 37.14
CA THR A 1057 -7.24 -12.27 37.66
C THR A 1057 -8.17 -11.06 37.82
N PHE A 1058 -9.47 -11.31 37.75
CA PHE A 1058 -10.51 -10.34 38.14
C PHE A 1058 -11.77 -11.06 38.63
N THR A 1059 -12.61 -10.38 39.42
CA THR A 1059 -13.81 -10.99 40.06
C THR A 1059 -15.09 -10.32 39.57
N VAL A 1060 -16.11 -11.12 39.28
CA VAL A 1060 -17.46 -10.68 38.86
C VAL A 1060 -18.53 -11.47 39.61
N LYS A 1061 -19.76 -10.94 39.70
CA LYS A 1061 -20.87 -11.65 40.36
C LYS A 1061 -21.57 -12.64 39.43
N ALA A 1062 -21.98 -13.79 39.95
CA ALA A 1062 -22.72 -14.79 39.19
C ALA A 1062 -24.00 -14.20 38.57
N GLY A 1063 -24.17 -14.40 37.25
CA GLY A 1063 -25.31 -13.91 36.49
C GLY A 1063 -25.35 -12.40 36.25
N SER A 1064 -24.30 -11.65 36.57
CA SER A 1064 -24.20 -10.21 36.29
C SER A 1064 -23.72 -9.93 34.87
N GLN A 1065 -24.03 -8.75 34.32
CA GLN A 1065 -23.44 -8.31 33.05
C GLN A 1065 -21.99 -7.86 33.27
N VAL A 1066 -21.09 -8.32 32.41
CA VAL A 1066 -19.65 -8.03 32.44
C VAL A 1066 -19.26 -7.34 31.14
N THR A 1067 -18.54 -6.23 31.27
CA THR A 1067 -17.91 -5.54 30.15
C THR A 1067 -16.41 -5.60 30.33
N ILE A 1068 -15.67 -5.96 29.28
CA ILE A 1068 -14.20 -5.98 29.30
C ILE A 1068 -13.69 -5.12 28.16
N ASP A 1069 -12.93 -4.08 28.52
CA ASP A 1069 -12.14 -3.29 27.57
C ASP A 1069 -10.76 -3.93 27.45
N VAL A 1070 -10.38 -4.32 26.24
CA VAL A 1070 -9.06 -4.88 25.91
C VAL A 1070 -8.28 -3.84 25.16
N GLU A 1071 -7.34 -3.21 25.85
CA GLU A 1071 -6.42 -2.23 25.27
C GLU A 1071 -5.15 -2.93 24.81
N ASN A 1072 -4.72 -2.63 23.60
CA ASN A 1072 -3.49 -3.15 23.07
C ASN A 1072 -2.46 -2.03 22.83
N PRO A 1073 -1.69 -1.66 23.87
CA PRO A 1073 -0.58 -0.73 23.70
C PRO A 1073 0.67 -1.42 23.09
N ASP A 1074 0.57 -2.72 22.77
CA ASP A 1074 1.65 -3.50 22.18
C ASP A 1074 1.59 -3.43 20.64
N PHE A 1075 2.72 -3.70 20.00
CA PHE A 1075 2.87 -3.59 18.55
C PHE A 1075 2.30 -4.80 17.78
N MET A 1076 2.01 -5.90 18.48
CA MET A 1076 1.37 -7.10 17.92
C MET A 1076 -0.14 -7.06 18.16
N GLN A 1077 -0.95 -7.63 17.27
CA GLN A 1077 -2.39 -7.75 17.49
C GLN A 1077 -2.72 -8.77 18.58
N HIS A 1078 -3.71 -8.49 19.40
CA HIS A 1078 -4.15 -9.39 20.47
C HIS A 1078 -5.67 -9.53 20.48
N ASN A 1079 -6.20 -10.65 20.94
CA ASN A 1079 -7.61 -10.78 21.31
C ASN A 1079 -7.74 -11.32 22.74
N LEU A 1080 -8.97 -11.39 23.25
CA LEU A 1080 -9.27 -11.98 24.54
C LEU A 1080 -10.52 -12.87 24.42
N VAL A 1081 -10.40 -14.13 24.81
CA VAL A 1081 -11.46 -15.15 24.76
C VAL A 1081 -11.75 -15.66 26.17
N ILE A 1082 -12.99 -15.53 26.62
CA ILE A 1082 -13.50 -16.07 27.89
C ILE A 1082 -13.99 -17.50 27.66
N GLY A 1083 -13.47 -18.45 28.43
CA GLY A 1083 -13.83 -19.86 28.36
C GLY A 1083 -14.67 -20.36 29.54
N LYS A 1084 -15.32 -21.53 29.37
CA LYS A 1084 -15.96 -22.29 30.46
C LYS A 1084 -14.93 -22.81 31.47
N LYS A 1085 -15.41 -23.20 32.67
CA LYS A 1085 -14.54 -23.75 33.73
C LYS A 1085 -13.74 -24.94 33.22
N GLY A 1086 -12.42 -24.90 33.40
CA GLY A 1086 -11.52 -25.99 33.03
C GLY A 1086 -11.35 -26.23 31.53
N THR A 1087 -11.78 -25.31 30.65
CA THR A 1087 -11.72 -25.51 29.19
C THR A 1087 -10.56 -24.79 28.50
N MET A 1088 -9.61 -24.24 29.26
CA MET A 1088 -8.47 -23.49 28.71
C MET A 1088 -7.69 -24.27 27.65
N GLU A 1089 -7.33 -25.53 27.93
CA GLU A 1089 -6.64 -26.39 26.96
C GLU A 1089 -7.48 -26.74 25.74
N ILE A 1090 -8.81 -26.83 25.87
CA ILE A 1090 -9.71 -27.15 24.76
C ILE A 1090 -9.77 -25.95 23.81
N ILE A 1091 -9.95 -24.75 24.36
CA ILE A 1091 -9.96 -23.49 23.61
C ILE A 1091 -8.59 -23.25 22.97
N GLY A 1092 -7.51 -23.47 23.72
CA GLY A 1092 -6.15 -23.35 23.22
C GLY A 1092 -5.85 -24.26 22.04
N LYS A 1093 -6.23 -25.55 22.12
CA LYS A 1093 -6.07 -26.49 21.00
C LYS A 1093 -6.91 -26.11 19.79
N ALA A 1094 -8.15 -25.67 20.00
CA ALA A 1094 -9.01 -25.22 18.91
C ALA A 1094 -8.49 -23.90 18.28
N ALA A 1095 -7.84 -23.03 19.07
CA ALA A 1095 -7.15 -21.85 18.57
C ALA A 1095 -5.89 -22.22 17.76
N ASP A 1096 -5.11 -23.21 18.21
CA ASP A 1096 -3.98 -23.74 17.43
C ASP A 1096 -4.45 -24.41 16.11
N GLU A 1097 -5.61 -25.06 16.11
CA GLU A 1097 -6.23 -25.59 14.89
C GLU A 1097 -6.72 -24.47 13.97
N LEU A 1098 -7.38 -23.45 14.52
CA LEU A 1098 -7.84 -22.27 13.76
C LEU A 1098 -6.68 -21.43 13.22
N ALA A 1099 -5.55 -21.38 13.93
CA ALA A 1099 -4.33 -20.75 13.47
C ALA A 1099 -3.74 -21.38 12.19
N ARG A 1100 -4.11 -22.64 11.91
CA ARG A 1100 -3.72 -23.36 10.68
C ARG A 1100 -4.74 -23.18 9.54
N ASP A 1101 -5.89 -22.55 9.82
CA ASP A 1101 -6.90 -22.23 8.81
C ASP A 1101 -6.54 -20.90 8.14
N PRO A 1102 -6.45 -20.83 6.80
CA PRO A 1102 -6.21 -19.58 6.06
C PRO A 1102 -7.21 -18.45 6.38
N LYS A 1103 -8.39 -18.78 6.90
CA LYS A 1103 -9.42 -17.81 7.33
C LYS A 1103 -9.37 -17.48 8.82
N GLY A 1104 -8.32 -17.88 9.53
CA GLY A 1104 -8.17 -17.65 10.98
C GLY A 1104 -8.19 -16.16 11.34
N ALA A 1105 -7.50 -15.33 10.56
CA ALA A 1105 -7.47 -13.87 10.76
C ALA A 1105 -8.84 -13.21 10.51
N GLU A 1106 -9.57 -13.64 9.47
CA GLU A 1106 -10.95 -13.19 9.20
C GLU A 1106 -11.90 -13.54 10.36
N GLN A 1107 -11.62 -14.63 11.06
CA GLN A 1107 -12.34 -15.08 12.26
C GLN A 1107 -11.78 -14.49 13.56
N ASN A 1108 -10.90 -13.49 13.48
CA ASN A 1108 -10.23 -12.87 14.62
C ASN A 1108 -9.48 -13.86 15.53
N TYR A 1109 -9.11 -15.03 14.99
CA TYR A 1109 -8.58 -16.18 15.72
C TYR A 1109 -9.44 -16.68 16.89
N VAL A 1110 -10.75 -16.46 16.86
CA VAL A 1110 -11.69 -16.95 17.88
C VAL A 1110 -12.26 -18.31 17.47
N PRO A 1111 -11.98 -19.42 18.20
CA PRO A 1111 -12.49 -20.74 17.83
C PRO A 1111 -14.02 -20.84 17.99
N ASN A 1112 -14.70 -21.31 16.94
CA ASN A 1112 -16.14 -21.54 16.97
C ASN A 1112 -16.50 -22.87 17.68
N ILE A 1113 -16.31 -22.91 19.00
CA ILE A 1113 -16.58 -24.08 19.85
C ILE A 1113 -17.48 -23.69 21.04
N PRO A 1114 -18.31 -24.62 21.57
CA PRO A 1114 -19.26 -24.31 22.63
C PRO A 1114 -18.61 -23.94 23.98
N GLU A 1115 -17.31 -24.12 24.14
CA GLU A 1115 -16.53 -23.78 25.33
C GLU A 1115 -16.22 -22.27 25.44
N VAL A 1116 -16.32 -21.52 24.34
CA VAL A 1116 -16.18 -20.06 24.34
C VAL A 1116 -17.46 -19.40 24.85
N ILE A 1117 -17.32 -18.50 25.82
CA ILE A 1117 -18.42 -17.73 26.42
C ILE A 1117 -18.55 -16.37 25.75
N ALA A 1118 -17.42 -15.69 25.51
CA ALA A 1118 -17.33 -14.37 24.89
C ALA A 1118 -15.92 -14.15 24.35
N ALA A 1119 -15.75 -13.29 23.35
CA ALA A 1119 -14.44 -13.00 22.76
C ALA A 1119 -14.39 -11.61 22.12
N THR A 1120 -13.24 -10.94 22.16
CA THR A 1120 -13.03 -9.70 21.38
C THR A 1120 -12.73 -10.04 19.93
N ALA A 1121 -12.96 -9.07 19.03
CA ALA A 1121 -12.27 -9.05 17.76
C ALA A 1121 -10.76 -8.88 17.98
N LEU A 1122 -9.99 -9.02 16.91
CA LEU A 1122 -8.56 -8.74 16.94
C LEU A 1122 -8.35 -7.25 17.26
N VAL A 1123 -7.57 -6.97 18.30
CA VAL A 1123 -7.27 -5.61 18.74
C VAL A 1123 -5.96 -5.18 18.10
N ASP A 1124 -6.04 -4.19 17.20
CA ASP A 1124 -4.89 -3.58 16.53
C ASP A 1124 -3.92 -2.90 17.51
N PRO A 1125 -2.66 -2.65 17.12
CA PRO A 1125 -1.75 -1.81 17.89
C PRO A 1125 -2.35 -0.42 18.17
N GLU A 1126 -2.21 0.05 19.41
CA GLU A 1126 -2.90 1.24 19.94
C GLU A 1126 -4.43 1.16 19.90
N GLY A 1127 -4.97 0.01 19.50
CA GLY A 1127 -6.38 -0.29 19.40
C GLY A 1127 -7.00 -0.66 20.73
N VAL A 1128 -8.32 -0.56 20.79
CA VAL A 1128 -9.12 -1.00 21.92
C VAL A 1128 -10.35 -1.71 21.38
N GLU A 1129 -10.59 -2.93 21.83
CA GLU A 1129 -11.86 -3.63 21.60
C GLU A 1129 -12.58 -3.89 22.92
N THR A 1130 -13.90 -3.91 22.86
CA THR A 1130 -14.74 -4.11 24.03
C THR A 1130 -15.69 -5.28 23.81
N ILE A 1131 -15.80 -6.14 24.83
CA ILE A 1131 -16.80 -7.21 24.87
C ILE A 1131 -17.76 -7.05 26.02
N VAL A 1132 -19.02 -7.38 25.76
CA VAL A 1132 -20.10 -7.39 26.75
C VAL A 1132 -20.71 -8.78 26.77
N PHE A 1133 -20.80 -9.40 27.94
CA PHE A 1133 -21.40 -10.72 28.11
C PHE A 1133 -22.00 -10.89 29.51
N THR A 1134 -22.85 -11.89 29.70
CA THR A 1134 -23.39 -12.22 31.03
C THR A 1134 -22.49 -13.23 31.71
N ALA A 1135 -21.97 -12.89 32.90
CA ALA A 1135 -21.20 -13.80 33.73
C ALA A 1135 -21.99 -15.10 33.98
N PRO A 1136 -21.33 -16.27 33.92
CA PRO A 1136 -21.95 -17.54 34.27
C PRO A 1136 -22.66 -17.50 35.63
N THR A 1137 -23.75 -18.23 35.79
CA THR A 1137 -24.52 -18.28 37.05
C THR A 1137 -23.92 -19.23 38.09
N GLU A 1138 -22.91 -20.02 37.71
CA GLU A 1138 -22.27 -21.02 38.55
C GLU A 1138 -20.93 -20.48 39.12
N PRO A 1139 -20.82 -20.23 40.43
CA PRO A 1139 -19.59 -19.66 41.01
C PRO A 1139 -18.35 -20.53 40.79
N GLY A 1140 -17.22 -19.93 40.41
CA GLY A 1140 -15.94 -20.61 40.21
C GLY A 1140 -15.00 -19.88 39.26
N GLU A 1141 -13.92 -20.57 38.85
CA GLU A 1141 -12.83 -20.00 38.04
C GLU A 1141 -13.03 -20.30 36.55
N TYR A 1142 -13.06 -19.23 35.74
CA TYR A 1142 -13.24 -19.25 34.30
C TYR A 1142 -11.99 -18.68 33.62
N PRO A 1143 -11.34 -19.38 32.68
CA PRO A 1143 -10.14 -18.88 32.03
C PRO A 1143 -10.50 -17.76 31.04
N PHE A 1144 -9.59 -16.81 30.89
CA PHE A 1144 -9.55 -15.93 29.73
C PHE A 1144 -8.18 -16.00 29.08
N VAL A 1145 -8.14 -16.08 27.75
CA VAL A 1145 -6.92 -16.37 27.00
C VAL A 1145 -6.82 -15.50 25.75
N CYS A 1146 -5.61 -15.15 25.35
CA CYS A 1146 -5.38 -14.67 23.99
C CYS A 1146 -5.28 -15.89 23.06
N THR A 1147 -6.10 -15.93 22.01
CA THR A 1147 -6.17 -17.04 21.04
C THR A 1147 -5.49 -16.72 19.72
N VAL A 1148 -4.89 -15.53 19.60
CA VAL A 1148 -3.91 -15.25 18.55
C VAL A 1148 -2.84 -16.36 18.55
N PRO A 1149 -2.40 -16.84 17.37
CA PRO A 1149 -1.60 -18.06 17.26
C PRO A 1149 -0.44 -18.12 18.27
N GLY A 1150 -0.41 -19.20 19.07
CA GLY A 1150 0.64 -19.43 20.08
C GLY A 1150 0.46 -18.71 21.42
N HIS A 1151 -0.36 -17.64 21.51
CA HIS A 1151 -0.41 -16.78 22.69
C HIS A 1151 -1.05 -17.44 23.92
N TRP A 1152 -2.04 -18.32 23.74
CA TRP A 1152 -2.84 -18.89 24.85
C TRP A 1152 -2.03 -19.68 25.89
N ARG A 1153 -0.81 -20.12 25.55
CA ARG A 1153 0.10 -20.87 26.43
C ARG A 1153 0.72 -20.00 27.53
N ILE A 1154 0.84 -18.70 27.29
CA ILE A 1154 1.54 -17.75 28.18
C ILE A 1154 0.70 -16.50 28.49
N MET A 1155 -0.28 -16.19 27.64
CA MET A 1155 -1.12 -15.00 27.73
C MET A 1155 -2.55 -15.38 28.13
N PHE A 1156 -2.71 -15.65 29.43
CA PHE A 1156 -3.99 -16.03 30.02
C PHE A 1156 -4.17 -15.47 31.43
N GLY A 1157 -5.40 -15.51 31.92
CA GLY A 1157 -5.75 -15.21 33.29
C GLY A 1157 -7.05 -15.89 33.70
N THR A 1158 -7.53 -15.56 34.90
CA THR A 1158 -8.73 -16.18 35.48
C THR A 1158 -9.77 -15.14 35.89
N MET A 1159 -10.97 -15.25 35.33
CA MET A 1159 -12.17 -14.60 35.82
C MET A 1159 -12.77 -15.44 36.96
N ILE A 1160 -12.90 -14.86 38.15
CA ILE A 1160 -13.54 -15.48 39.31
C ILE A 1160 -14.99 -15.03 39.34
N VAL A 1161 -15.92 -15.97 39.28
CA VAL A 1161 -17.35 -15.72 39.41
C VAL A 1161 -17.78 -16.07 40.84
N GLU A 1162 -18.32 -15.10 41.58
CA GLU A 1162 -18.77 -15.26 42.98
C GLU A 1162 -20.30 -15.30 43.14
#